data_AF-A0A7W0XUZ0-F1
#
_entry.id   AF-A0A7W0XUZ0-F1
#
_cell.length_a   1.000
_cell.length_b   1.000
_cell.length_c   1.000
_cell.angle_alpha   90.00
_cell.angle_beta   90.00
_cell.angle_gamma   90.00
#
_symmetry.space_group_name_H-M   'P 1'
#
loop_
_entity.id
_entity.type
_entity.pdbx_description
1 polymer ?
#
loop_
_entity_poly.entity_id
_entity_poly.type
_entity_poly.pdbx_seq_one_letter_code
_entity_poly.pdbx_strand_id
1 'polypeptide(L)'
;LRVFGCEGSTDVTGQALEYSADPNGDGSTDDKLDVVNLSLGSSFAPQDDADGILAGQLMDLGVMMVLSAGNSGDTYNADGAPGNNPQVLSVAASDDGFSVFDGWEIVNQPDLFEPDVRPGLRSVLYEGTGDITAPLTLPVAGDDPTACTPLSGDYSGEVLVIEADGFACGSITKSGNAKAAGAAGFVIIADDDALETGINGDPEIPGILITASDGATVTAALESGEELIISFGDSYAGVAKVDNPAAVDTLASFSSRGSRNSVKPDITAPGVNTVSAKVGTGSQSLTISGTSMASPATAGTAALVRAQHPEWTPAQVKADLMNTAVHDLYTEQDQTGLIYAPNRVGAGRLDAQRAVNNEVLAYVSGTESVVSASFGVVEVADPIATISKTIIVENTSDRQRTYDLRYDAVTEQPGVRFLLNQRSITVAANSTKTFNIRMVANRDQLRKTIDPTVSRTQVDIARQYVADASGRILLTPRDSSLSTLRVPVHANAKPSSTLTEELTPSGDNTGVITLDGRGVANGEAGGEESYTSTVSAFSLLGTSPELPVCGDDGGEPEPTATAGDCAATAIEKSYDLANVGVTSDAGLYGEDDSYLYFAIGTHAPLVSHVQTQYSVYIDGNSDGKWDYQLLTTYFTDGADPTDVPVVIAADRDGNLLPSNEEPTITFLNGAPGSLDTNLKDTSAITMVFPVADLPRLFNLNPRFGFGVQSVGYFGSVDNLGTTVSADGFPELADQTMSYNVRNPSLTFSVGEGDDAVPAYLAFSGDGTTIDVTTDLSSYTRDRAVGGPKGIMLVHTHNVTGDQVHTIPLPSGINGTVIG
;
A
#
# COMPACT_ATOMS: atom_id res chain seq x y z
N LEU A 1 2.77 -12.12 26.04
CA LEU A 1 3.42 -10.92 26.62
C LEU A 1 2.48 -9.74 26.44
N ARG A 2 2.37 -8.81 27.39
CA ARG A 2 1.50 -7.62 27.23
C ARG A 2 2.35 -6.43 26.82
N VAL A 3 2.18 -5.98 25.57
CA VAL A 3 2.90 -4.84 24.98
C VAL A 3 2.08 -3.55 25.14
N PHE A 4 0.76 -3.60 24.94
CA PHE A 4 -0.15 -2.48 25.11
C PHE A 4 -1.42 -2.87 25.91
N GLY A 5 -2.28 -1.90 26.19
CA GLY A 5 -3.47 -2.05 27.04
C GLY A 5 -4.55 -1.04 26.74
N CYS A 6 -5.47 -0.81 27.68
CA CYS A 6 -6.46 0.26 27.57
C CYS A 6 -5.81 1.65 27.44
N GLU A 7 -4.59 1.79 27.95
CA GLU A 7 -3.70 2.94 27.82
C GLU A 7 -2.27 2.41 27.57
N GLY A 8 -1.41 3.19 26.88
CA GLY A 8 -0.01 2.85 26.58
C GLY A 8 0.31 2.87 25.09
N SER A 9 1.59 2.67 24.75
CA SER A 9 2.10 2.63 23.37
C SER A 9 2.64 1.24 23.01
N THR A 10 2.90 1.04 21.72
CA THR A 10 3.56 -0.15 21.18
C THR A 10 5.09 -0.05 21.20
N ASP A 11 5.64 1.00 21.83
CA ASP A 11 7.09 1.28 21.88
C ASP A 11 7.89 0.20 22.62
N VAL A 12 7.22 -0.71 23.34
CA VAL A 12 7.84 -1.83 24.06
C VAL A 12 7.87 -3.14 23.26
N THR A 13 7.56 -3.10 21.96
CA THR A 13 7.52 -4.29 21.10
C THR A 13 8.90 -4.94 20.98
N GLY A 14 9.94 -4.15 20.71
CA GLY A 14 11.33 -4.64 20.67
C GLY A 14 11.73 -5.39 21.94
N GLN A 15 11.44 -4.85 23.13
CA GLN A 15 11.75 -5.51 24.42
C GLN A 15 10.94 -6.80 24.61
N ALA A 16 9.72 -6.88 24.09
CA ALA A 16 8.93 -8.11 24.12
C ALA A 16 9.49 -9.18 23.16
N LEU A 17 10.06 -8.77 22.03
CA LEU A 17 10.78 -9.66 21.12
C LEU A 17 12.07 -10.17 21.77
N GLU A 18 12.84 -9.30 22.44
CA GLU A 18 14.02 -9.70 23.23
C GLU A 18 13.64 -10.67 24.37
N TYR A 19 12.56 -10.39 25.11
CA TYR A 19 12.04 -11.30 26.12
C TYR A 19 11.66 -12.67 25.53
N SER A 20 11.24 -12.71 24.26
CA SER A 20 10.91 -13.98 23.60
C SER A 20 12.15 -14.83 23.31
N ALA A 21 13.32 -14.20 23.16
CA ALA A 21 14.62 -14.87 23.01
C ALA A 21 15.20 -15.36 24.35
N ASP A 22 15.03 -14.58 25.43
CA ASP A 22 15.52 -14.91 26.78
C ASP A 22 14.48 -14.48 27.84
N PRO A 23 13.48 -15.35 28.14
CA PRO A 23 12.42 -15.03 29.08
C PRO A 23 12.88 -14.86 30.54
N ASN A 24 14.07 -15.36 30.89
CA ASN A 24 14.56 -15.39 32.26
C ASN A 24 15.66 -14.33 32.53
N GLY A 25 16.24 -13.75 31.49
CA GLY A 25 17.23 -12.68 31.52
C GLY A 25 18.63 -13.12 31.95
N ASP A 26 19.00 -14.39 31.79
CA ASP A 26 20.31 -14.93 32.16
C ASP A 26 21.36 -14.83 31.05
N GLY A 27 20.96 -14.33 29.86
CA GLY A 27 21.80 -14.19 28.67
C GLY A 27 21.92 -15.47 27.84
N SER A 28 21.20 -16.54 28.20
CA SER A 28 21.04 -17.76 27.40
C SER A 28 19.72 -17.72 26.63
N THR A 29 19.72 -18.30 25.43
CA THR A 29 18.52 -18.43 24.59
C THR A 29 18.00 -19.87 24.53
N ASP A 30 18.48 -20.72 25.44
CA ASP A 30 18.08 -22.13 25.53
C ASP A 30 16.61 -22.29 25.99
N ASP A 31 16.04 -21.29 26.66
CA ASP A 31 14.67 -21.24 27.15
C ASP A 31 13.76 -20.26 26.38
N LYS A 32 14.20 -19.81 25.20
CA LYS A 32 13.40 -19.05 24.24
C LYS A 32 12.00 -19.66 24.03
N LEU A 33 11.05 -18.83 23.63
CA LEU A 33 9.71 -19.30 23.26
C LEU A 33 9.73 -20.13 21.98
N ASP A 34 8.83 -21.11 21.85
CA ASP A 34 8.73 -21.93 20.64
C ASP A 34 8.01 -21.23 19.47
N VAL A 35 6.90 -20.56 19.78
CA VAL A 35 6.04 -19.89 18.81
C VAL A 35 5.58 -18.57 19.39
N VAL A 36 5.72 -17.49 18.64
CA VAL A 36 5.24 -16.16 18.99
C VAL A 36 4.23 -15.72 17.94
N ASN A 37 3.01 -15.46 18.40
CA ASN A 37 1.99 -14.75 17.63
C ASN A 37 2.09 -13.25 17.93
N LEU A 38 2.24 -12.44 16.88
CA LEU A 38 2.23 -10.99 16.98
C LEU A 38 1.16 -10.41 16.05
N SER A 39 -0.05 -10.23 16.58
CA SER A 39 -1.16 -9.55 15.92
C SER A 39 -1.05 -8.03 16.11
N LEU A 40 0.06 -7.46 15.64
CA LEU A 40 0.42 -6.05 15.72
C LEU A 40 1.15 -5.68 14.42
N GLY A 41 0.98 -4.45 13.95
CA GLY A 41 1.80 -3.92 12.87
C GLY A 41 1.39 -2.51 12.47
N SER A 42 2.16 -1.97 11.53
CA SER A 42 1.95 -0.66 10.91
C SER A 42 1.86 -0.83 9.40
N SER A 43 0.67 -0.56 8.83
CA SER A 43 0.43 -0.69 7.40
C SER A 43 1.39 0.19 6.60
N PHE A 44 1.82 -0.31 5.43
CA PHE A 44 2.72 0.39 4.50
C PHE A 44 4.13 0.70 5.04
N ALA A 45 4.48 0.25 6.24
CA ALA A 45 5.81 0.41 6.82
C ALA A 45 6.88 -0.34 5.98
N PRO A 46 8.14 0.11 5.97
CA PRO A 46 9.20 -0.52 5.19
C PRO A 46 9.52 -1.94 5.67
N GLN A 47 10.05 -2.80 4.78
CA GLN A 47 10.36 -4.20 5.10
C GLN A 47 11.56 -4.36 6.04
N ASP A 48 12.42 -3.34 6.13
CA ASP A 48 13.59 -3.28 7.01
C ASP A 48 13.32 -2.50 8.31
N ASP A 49 12.05 -2.39 8.69
CA ASP A 49 11.64 -1.93 10.01
C ASP A 49 12.29 -2.76 11.14
N ALA A 50 12.62 -2.09 12.25
CA ALA A 50 13.36 -2.68 13.36
C ALA A 50 12.65 -3.88 13.99
N ASP A 51 11.32 -3.83 14.18
CA ASP A 51 10.57 -4.96 14.72
C ASP A 51 10.57 -6.13 13.74
N GLY A 52 10.55 -5.84 12.43
CA GLY A 52 10.65 -6.83 11.36
C GLY A 52 12.01 -7.55 11.37
N ILE A 53 13.09 -6.80 11.52
CA ILE A 53 14.46 -7.34 11.64
C ILE A 53 14.58 -8.24 12.88
N LEU A 54 14.10 -7.78 14.05
CA LEU A 54 14.13 -8.56 15.29
C LEU A 54 13.30 -9.84 15.17
N ALA A 55 12.12 -9.78 14.55
CA ALA A 55 11.30 -10.95 14.29
C ALA A 55 11.99 -11.95 13.33
N GLY A 56 12.71 -11.45 12.32
CA GLY A 56 13.56 -12.27 11.46
C GLY A 56 14.66 -12.99 12.23
N GLN A 57 15.40 -12.27 13.08
CA GLN A 57 16.45 -12.85 13.93
C GLN A 57 15.91 -13.91 14.92
N LEU A 58 14.68 -13.74 15.42
CA LEU A 58 14.00 -14.76 16.23
C LEU A 58 13.71 -16.05 15.44
N MET A 59 13.35 -15.95 14.15
CA MET A 59 13.23 -17.13 13.27
C MET A 59 14.56 -17.89 13.17
N ASP A 60 15.67 -17.16 13.01
CA ASP A 60 17.01 -17.74 12.90
C ASP A 60 17.47 -18.36 14.24
N LEU A 61 17.02 -17.80 15.36
CA LEU A 61 17.25 -18.33 16.70
C LEU A 61 16.44 -19.61 17.01
N GLY A 62 15.42 -19.93 16.20
CA GLY A 62 14.57 -21.11 16.38
C GLY A 62 13.18 -20.83 16.97
N VAL A 63 12.77 -19.56 17.04
CA VAL A 63 11.42 -19.13 17.46
C VAL A 63 10.54 -18.97 16.23
N MET A 64 9.40 -19.66 16.17
CA MET A 64 8.47 -19.51 15.05
C MET A 64 7.65 -18.22 15.21
N MET A 65 7.87 -17.26 14.31
CA MET A 65 7.17 -15.98 14.28
C MET A 65 5.97 -16.02 13.33
N VAL A 66 4.77 -15.80 13.87
CA VAL A 66 3.51 -15.72 13.10
C VAL A 66 2.87 -14.35 13.31
N LEU A 67 2.63 -13.62 12.22
CA LEU A 67 2.19 -12.23 12.23
C LEU A 67 0.96 -12.05 11.35
N SER A 68 0.10 -11.11 11.73
CA SER A 68 -1.01 -10.64 10.88
C SER A 68 -0.51 -9.87 9.66
N ALA A 69 -1.16 -10.02 8.50
CA ALA A 69 -0.81 -9.30 7.28
C ALA A 69 -1.19 -7.80 7.31
N GLY A 70 -2.15 -7.41 8.15
CA GLY A 70 -2.71 -6.06 8.20
C GLY A 70 -4.14 -6.00 7.66
N ASN A 71 -4.84 -4.90 7.95
CA ASN A 71 -6.25 -4.71 7.62
C ASN A 71 -6.49 -3.48 6.72
N SER A 72 -5.56 -3.18 5.80
CA SER A 72 -5.62 -2.01 4.90
C SER A 72 -5.98 -2.37 3.46
N GLY A 73 -6.75 -3.45 3.30
CA GLY A 73 -7.43 -3.81 2.06
C GLY A 73 -6.54 -4.13 0.88
N ASP A 74 -7.08 -3.91 -0.32
CA ASP A 74 -6.45 -4.27 -1.59
C ASP A 74 -5.64 -3.12 -2.20
N THR A 75 -4.92 -2.33 -1.40
CA THR A 75 -3.97 -1.30 -1.87
C THR A 75 -2.56 -1.88 -1.98
N TYR A 76 -1.80 -1.53 -3.03
CA TYR A 76 -0.45 -2.08 -3.22
C TYR A 76 0.50 -1.67 -2.09
N ASN A 77 1.29 -2.62 -1.58
CA ASN A 77 2.18 -2.48 -0.43
C ASN A 77 1.45 -2.12 0.89
N ALA A 78 0.18 -2.51 1.03
CA ALA A 78 -0.59 -2.33 2.27
C ALA A 78 -0.12 -3.27 3.38
N ASP A 79 0.67 -4.30 3.06
CA ASP A 79 1.34 -5.15 4.04
C ASP A 79 2.31 -4.34 4.90
N GLY A 80 2.15 -4.48 6.21
CA GLY A 80 2.86 -3.69 7.19
C GLY A 80 4.00 -4.43 7.86
N ALA A 81 4.91 -3.66 8.45
CA ALA A 81 5.88 -4.21 9.41
C ALA A 81 5.16 -4.56 10.73
N PRO A 82 5.58 -5.62 11.43
CA PRO A 82 6.70 -6.51 11.10
C PRO A 82 6.34 -7.67 10.14
N GLY A 83 5.06 -7.83 9.77
CA GLY A 83 4.56 -8.96 8.98
C GLY A 83 5.10 -9.05 7.54
N ASN A 84 5.48 -7.91 6.97
CA ASN A 84 6.04 -7.81 5.62
C ASN A 84 7.50 -8.27 5.50
N ASN A 85 8.18 -8.58 6.62
CA ASN A 85 9.53 -9.15 6.59
C ASN A 85 9.52 -10.53 5.89
N PRO A 86 10.38 -10.80 4.89
CA PRO A 86 10.36 -12.05 4.15
C PRO A 86 10.57 -13.33 4.97
N GLN A 87 11.27 -13.27 6.10
CA GLN A 87 11.58 -14.45 6.93
C GLN A 87 10.37 -14.92 7.76
N VAL A 88 9.58 -14.00 8.31
CA VAL A 88 8.47 -14.34 9.22
C VAL A 88 7.25 -14.90 8.47
N LEU A 89 6.32 -15.57 9.16
CA LEU A 89 5.07 -16.06 8.55
C LEU A 89 3.95 -15.02 8.70
N SER A 90 3.52 -14.42 7.58
CA SER A 90 2.44 -13.44 7.51
C SER A 90 1.11 -14.06 7.09
N VAL A 91 0.02 -13.69 7.76
CA VAL A 91 -1.27 -14.35 7.65
C VAL A 91 -2.39 -13.39 7.21
N ALA A 92 -2.99 -13.66 6.05
CA ALA A 92 -4.22 -13.01 5.57
C ALA A 92 -5.48 -13.60 6.22
N ALA A 93 -6.60 -12.89 6.12
CA ALA A 93 -7.88 -13.28 6.69
C ALA A 93 -8.86 -13.73 5.61
N SER A 94 -9.51 -14.87 5.84
CA SER A 94 -10.65 -15.39 5.06
C SER A 94 -11.85 -15.64 5.97
N ASP A 95 -13.00 -15.93 5.37
CA ASP A 95 -14.19 -16.39 6.07
C ASP A 95 -14.22 -17.94 6.17
N ASP A 96 -14.70 -18.47 7.29
CA ASP A 96 -14.94 -19.90 7.53
C ASP A 96 -16.43 -20.29 7.51
N GLY A 97 -17.30 -19.33 7.20
CA GLY A 97 -18.73 -19.50 7.08
C GLY A 97 -19.48 -19.62 8.40
N PHE A 98 -18.81 -19.49 9.55
CA PHE A 98 -19.49 -19.56 10.84
C PHE A 98 -19.30 -18.27 11.64
N SER A 99 -20.42 -17.68 12.08
CA SER A 99 -20.38 -16.44 12.84
C SER A 99 -21.34 -16.47 14.02
N VAL A 100 -20.94 -15.77 15.09
CA VAL A 100 -21.78 -15.53 16.26
C VAL A 100 -21.91 -14.03 16.45
N PHE A 101 -23.11 -13.50 16.25
CA PHE A 101 -23.41 -12.08 16.35
C PHE A 101 -24.25 -11.78 17.59
N ASP A 102 -24.34 -10.50 17.93
CA ASP A 102 -25.45 -10.04 18.75
C ASP A 102 -26.76 -10.19 17.96
N GLY A 103 -27.87 -10.22 18.68
CA GLY A 103 -29.20 -10.40 18.12
C GLY A 103 -30.06 -9.14 18.17
N TRP A 104 -31.07 -9.11 17.31
CA TRP A 104 -32.24 -8.25 17.44
C TRP A 104 -33.48 -8.96 16.88
N GLU A 105 -34.67 -8.53 17.27
CA GLU A 105 -35.92 -9.08 16.74
C GLU A 105 -37.01 -8.00 16.59
N ILE A 106 -38.00 -8.25 15.73
CA ILE A 106 -39.24 -7.46 15.66
C ILE A 106 -40.33 -8.17 16.46
N VAL A 107 -40.63 -7.67 17.66
CA VAL A 107 -41.46 -8.39 18.65
C VAL A 107 -42.95 -8.40 18.31
N ASN A 108 -43.43 -7.42 17.54
CA ASN A 108 -44.84 -7.29 17.19
C ASN A 108 -45.19 -7.96 15.85
N GLN A 109 -44.18 -8.42 15.10
CA GLN A 109 -44.32 -9.10 13.81
C GLN A 109 -43.29 -10.24 13.67
N PRO A 110 -43.41 -11.35 14.43
CA PRO A 110 -42.39 -12.40 14.48
C PRO A 110 -42.18 -13.11 13.14
N ASP A 111 -43.22 -13.22 12.30
CA ASP A 111 -43.14 -13.88 10.98
C ASP A 111 -42.46 -12.99 9.90
N LEU A 112 -42.01 -11.78 10.23
CA LEU A 112 -41.35 -10.87 9.28
C LEU A 112 -39.98 -11.40 8.83
N PHE A 113 -39.30 -12.15 9.71
CA PHE A 113 -38.01 -12.76 9.42
C PHE A 113 -37.97 -14.23 9.84
N GLU A 114 -37.08 -15.01 9.23
CA GLU A 114 -36.78 -16.39 9.65
C GLU A 114 -35.26 -16.61 9.61
N PRO A 115 -34.60 -16.93 10.74
CA PRO A 115 -35.17 -17.03 12.10
C PRO A 115 -35.59 -15.66 12.68
N ASP A 116 -36.44 -15.67 13.72
CA ASP A 116 -36.95 -14.48 14.43
C ASP A 116 -35.83 -13.55 14.92
N VAL A 117 -34.79 -14.11 15.55
CA VAL A 117 -33.64 -13.34 16.03
C VAL A 117 -32.60 -13.22 14.92
N ARG A 118 -32.36 -11.98 14.51
CA ARG A 118 -31.51 -11.60 13.39
C ARG A 118 -30.12 -11.18 13.86
N PRO A 119 -29.07 -11.42 13.05
CA PRO A 119 -27.72 -11.00 13.38
C PRO A 119 -27.60 -9.48 13.37
N GLY A 120 -26.77 -8.96 14.27
CA GLY A 120 -26.34 -7.56 14.29
C GLY A 120 -25.14 -7.33 15.19
N LEU A 121 -24.59 -6.12 15.16
CA LEU A 121 -23.46 -5.70 16.00
C LEU A 121 -23.87 -4.53 16.88
N ARG A 122 -23.85 -4.71 18.21
CA ARG A 122 -24.20 -3.62 19.13
C ARG A 122 -23.12 -2.55 19.17
N SER A 123 -23.57 -1.31 19.45
CA SER A 123 -22.72 -0.16 19.80
C SER A 123 -21.73 -0.51 20.91
N VAL A 124 -20.44 -0.35 20.64
CA VAL A 124 -19.37 -0.68 21.60
C VAL A 124 -19.28 0.33 22.75
N LEU A 125 -19.58 1.62 22.51
CA LEU A 125 -19.49 2.66 23.54
C LEU A 125 -20.64 2.60 24.55
N TYR A 126 -21.76 1.96 24.22
CA TYR A 126 -22.90 1.84 25.12
C TYR A 126 -22.66 0.73 26.16
N GLU A 127 -22.38 1.13 27.41
CA GLU A 127 -22.15 0.20 28.54
C GLU A 127 -23.43 -0.12 29.34
N GLY A 128 -24.60 0.37 28.90
CA GLY A 128 -25.86 0.18 29.62
C GLY A 128 -26.27 -1.29 29.72
N THR A 129 -26.83 -1.68 30.87
CA THR A 129 -27.31 -3.03 31.12
C THR A 129 -28.83 -3.11 30.93
N GLY A 130 -29.29 -3.87 29.95
CA GLY A 130 -30.71 -4.10 29.68
C GLY A 130 -31.02 -4.13 28.18
N ASP A 131 -32.27 -4.49 27.87
CA ASP A 131 -32.79 -4.46 26.51
C ASP A 131 -33.60 -3.18 26.28
N ILE A 132 -33.50 -2.64 25.08
CA ILE A 132 -34.44 -1.64 24.58
C ILE A 132 -35.54 -2.36 23.81
N THR A 133 -36.78 -1.92 23.96
CA THR A 133 -37.90 -2.38 23.14
C THR A 133 -38.79 -1.18 22.82
N ALA A 134 -38.77 -0.74 21.57
CA ALA A 134 -39.36 0.52 21.15
C ALA A 134 -39.75 0.49 19.67
N PRO A 135 -40.68 1.37 19.24
CA PRO A 135 -41.02 1.51 17.81
C PRO A 135 -39.81 1.93 16.98
N LEU A 136 -39.66 1.34 15.79
CA LEU A 136 -38.72 1.80 14.76
C LEU A 136 -39.35 2.94 13.95
N THR A 137 -38.51 3.89 13.55
CA THR A 137 -38.94 5.03 12.73
C THR A 137 -37.86 5.41 11.72
N LEU A 138 -38.28 5.93 10.57
CA LEU A 138 -37.39 6.50 9.55
C LEU A 138 -37.19 8.00 9.81
N PRO A 139 -36.07 8.59 9.34
CA PRO A 139 -35.88 10.03 9.35
C PRO A 139 -37.01 10.75 8.60
N VAL A 140 -37.44 11.92 9.10
CA VAL A 140 -38.49 12.69 8.44
C VAL A 140 -38.05 13.14 7.03
N ALA A 141 -39.00 13.22 6.10
CA ALA A 141 -38.68 13.57 4.72
C ALA A 141 -37.94 14.91 4.61
N GLY A 142 -36.74 14.88 4.01
CA GLY A 142 -35.86 16.04 3.86
C GLY A 142 -34.69 16.08 4.86
N ASP A 143 -34.72 15.26 5.91
CA ASP A 143 -33.53 14.95 6.69
C ASP A 143 -32.61 14.00 5.90
N ASP A 144 -31.32 14.08 6.20
CA ASP A 144 -30.29 13.18 5.68
C ASP A 144 -30.47 11.76 6.28
N PRO A 145 -30.71 10.72 5.45
CA PRO A 145 -30.97 9.36 5.93
C PRO A 145 -29.76 8.73 6.61
N THR A 146 -28.57 9.29 6.39
CA THR A 146 -27.32 8.85 7.00
C THR A 146 -27.09 9.46 8.39
N ALA A 147 -27.91 10.45 8.78
CA ALA A 147 -27.75 11.25 10.00
C ALA A 147 -26.37 11.90 10.15
N CYS A 148 -25.66 12.19 9.06
CA CYS A 148 -24.38 12.90 9.10
C CYS A 148 -24.56 14.40 9.37
N THR A 149 -25.75 14.93 9.10
CA THR A 149 -26.15 16.30 9.47
C THR A 149 -27.21 16.31 10.58
N PRO A 150 -27.36 17.42 11.34
CA PRO A 150 -28.39 17.53 12.37
C PRO A 150 -29.80 17.30 11.83
N LEU A 151 -30.53 16.40 12.48
CA LEU A 151 -31.89 16.00 12.11
C LEU A 151 -32.93 17.02 12.63
N SER A 152 -34.02 17.21 11.90
CA SER A 152 -35.08 18.16 12.23
C SER A 152 -36.30 17.52 12.92
N GLY A 153 -36.41 16.18 12.89
CA GLY A 153 -37.44 15.41 13.59
C GLY A 153 -37.29 15.35 15.12
N ASP A 154 -38.35 14.89 15.80
CA ASP A 154 -38.35 14.52 17.22
C ASP A 154 -38.66 13.03 17.34
N TYR A 155 -37.68 12.26 17.78
CA TYR A 155 -37.74 10.79 17.85
C TYR A 155 -37.86 10.28 19.29
N SER A 156 -38.42 11.10 20.18
CA SER A 156 -38.58 10.78 21.61
C SER A 156 -39.32 9.46 21.84
N GLY A 157 -38.61 8.47 22.39
CA GLY A 157 -39.17 7.15 22.70
C GLY A 157 -39.12 6.14 21.54
N GLU A 158 -38.53 6.51 20.41
CA GLU A 158 -38.40 5.69 19.21
C GLU A 158 -36.94 5.29 18.98
N VAL A 159 -36.74 4.24 18.19
CA VAL A 159 -35.42 3.83 17.69
C VAL A 159 -35.31 4.28 16.22
N LEU A 160 -34.36 5.16 15.95
CA LEU A 160 -34.18 5.75 14.63
C LEU A 160 -33.38 4.81 13.71
N VAL A 161 -33.90 4.56 12.50
CA VAL A 161 -33.20 3.83 11.43
C VAL A 161 -32.33 4.79 10.62
N ILE A 162 -31.07 4.42 10.39
CA ILE A 162 -30.05 5.26 9.74
C ILE A 162 -29.29 4.41 8.72
N GLU A 163 -28.94 4.99 7.58
CA GLU A 163 -28.11 4.33 6.56
C GLU A 163 -26.61 4.46 6.90
N ALA A 164 -25.81 3.40 6.67
CA ALA A 164 -24.36 3.46 6.84
C ALA A 164 -23.71 4.41 5.82
N ASP A 165 -23.94 4.18 4.53
CA ASP A 165 -23.32 4.94 3.42
C ASP A 165 -21.79 5.00 3.58
N GLY A 166 -21.18 3.82 3.71
CA GLY A 166 -19.77 3.66 4.03
C GLY A 166 -19.38 4.28 5.36
N PHE A 167 -18.25 5.01 5.38
CA PHE A 167 -17.71 5.68 6.56
C PHE A 167 -18.01 7.19 6.62
N ALA A 168 -18.94 7.70 5.79
CA ALA A 168 -19.11 9.13 5.48
C ALA A 168 -18.89 10.14 6.63
N CYS A 169 -19.43 9.87 7.82
CA CYS A 169 -19.17 10.66 9.05
C CYS A 169 -18.88 9.82 10.30
N GLY A 170 -18.76 8.50 10.16
CA GLY A 170 -18.57 7.55 11.24
C GLY A 170 -19.78 7.37 12.17
N SER A 171 -19.86 6.21 12.84
CA SER A 171 -21.01 5.85 13.69
C SER A 171 -21.23 6.80 14.89
N ILE A 172 -20.17 7.42 15.43
CA ILE A 172 -20.28 8.36 16.56
C ILE A 172 -21.10 9.61 16.18
N THR A 173 -20.84 10.18 14.99
CA THR A 173 -21.56 11.36 14.51
C THR A 173 -23.03 11.03 14.26
N LYS A 174 -23.28 9.90 13.58
CA LYS A 174 -24.63 9.40 13.26
C LYS A 174 -25.46 9.23 14.54
N SER A 175 -24.93 8.49 15.52
CA SER A 175 -25.62 8.27 16.79
C SER A 175 -25.75 9.52 17.64
N GLY A 176 -24.77 10.44 17.58
CA GLY A 176 -24.81 11.73 18.26
C GLY A 176 -25.95 12.62 17.75
N ASN A 177 -26.16 12.67 16.43
CA ASN A 177 -27.28 13.39 15.81
C ASN A 177 -28.63 12.73 16.13
N ALA A 178 -28.70 11.39 16.13
CA ALA A 178 -29.89 10.66 16.57
C ALA A 178 -30.27 10.99 18.03
N LYS A 179 -29.29 10.98 18.94
CA LYS A 179 -29.46 11.39 20.35
C LYS A 179 -29.91 12.83 20.47
N ALA A 180 -29.29 13.75 19.72
CA ALA A 180 -29.64 15.18 19.75
C ALA A 180 -31.09 15.44 19.31
N ALA A 181 -31.62 14.60 18.41
CA ALA A 181 -33.01 14.62 17.96
C ALA A 181 -33.98 13.84 18.88
N GLY A 182 -33.50 13.35 20.04
CA GLY A 182 -34.31 12.74 21.09
C GLY A 182 -34.51 11.23 20.98
N ALA A 183 -33.85 10.54 20.04
CA ALA A 183 -34.01 9.10 19.85
C ALA A 183 -33.67 8.30 21.13
N ALA A 184 -34.47 7.28 21.45
CA ALA A 184 -34.23 6.38 22.58
C ALA A 184 -33.14 5.33 22.26
N GLY A 185 -32.88 5.10 20.97
CA GLY A 185 -31.81 4.25 20.44
C GLY A 185 -31.69 4.43 18.92
N PHE A 186 -30.79 3.70 18.30
CA PHE A 186 -30.61 3.78 16.84
C PHE A 186 -30.29 2.43 16.20
N VAL A 187 -30.67 2.27 14.94
CA VAL A 187 -30.29 1.15 14.07
C VAL A 187 -29.51 1.73 12.90
N ILE A 188 -28.34 1.16 12.60
CA ILE A 188 -27.62 1.45 11.36
C ILE A 188 -27.82 0.27 10.42
N ILE A 189 -28.24 0.53 9.18
CA ILE A 189 -28.29 -0.46 8.12
C ILE A 189 -26.91 -0.49 7.44
N ALA A 190 -26.24 -1.64 7.44
CA ALA A 190 -24.95 -1.84 6.81
C ALA A 190 -25.04 -1.76 5.27
N ASP A 191 -23.89 -1.54 4.62
CA ASP A 191 -23.79 -1.54 3.15
C ASP A 191 -23.81 -2.96 2.55
N ASP A 192 -23.53 -3.98 3.37
CA ASP A 192 -23.53 -5.39 3.01
C ASP A 192 -24.10 -6.28 4.14
N ASP A 193 -24.12 -7.60 3.89
CA ASP A 193 -24.62 -8.61 4.82
C ASP A 193 -23.50 -9.29 5.65
N ALA A 194 -22.24 -8.94 5.42
CA ALA A 194 -21.09 -9.64 6.00
C ALA A 194 -20.83 -9.22 7.45
N LEU A 195 -21.23 -8.00 7.83
CA LEU A 195 -21.04 -7.41 9.16
C LEU A 195 -19.57 -7.52 9.64
N GLU A 196 -18.61 -7.31 8.74
CA GLU A 196 -17.18 -7.45 9.06
C GLU A 196 -16.68 -6.35 10.01
N THR A 197 -17.36 -5.19 10.02
CA THR A 197 -16.97 -3.99 10.78
C THR A 197 -18.07 -3.57 11.75
N GLY A 198 -17.74 -3.44 13.04
CA GLY A 198 -18.66 -2.97 14.09
C GLY A 198 -18.81 -1.46 14.18
N ILE A 199 -19.69 -1.01 15.09
CA ILE A 199 -19.99 0.41 15.32
C ILE A 199 -19.55 0.87 16.71
N ASN A 200 -18.95 2.06 16.80
CA ASN A 200 -18.64 2.69 18.08
C ASN A 200 -19.91 3.23 18.75
N GLY A 201 -20.73 3.97 18.00
CA GLY A 201 -22.02 4.51 18.45
C GLY A 201 -21.94 5.62 19.52
N ASP A 202 -22.91 5.65 20.44
CA ASP A 202 -23.01 6.65 21.51
C ASP A 202 -23.00 5.98 22.90
N PRO A 203 -22.37 6.58 23.92
CA PRO A 203 -22.34 6.00 25.26
C PRO A 203 -23.67 6.08 26.04
N GLU A 204 -24.63 6.92 25.63
CA GLU A 204 -25.88 7.17 26.38
C GLU A 204 -27.10 6.43 25.82
N ILE A 205 -27.14 6.18 24.50
CA ILE A 205 -28.25 5.47 23.86
C ILE A 205 -27.78 4.16 23.20
N PRO A 206 -28.53 3.06 23.33
CA PRO A 206 -28.18 1.80 22.70
C PRO A 206 -28.33 1.90 21.18
N GLY A 207 -27.50 1.15 20.45
CA GLY A 207 -27.70 0.97 19.02
C GLY A 207 -27.16 -0.34 18.50
N ILE A 208 -27.59 -0.69 17.28
CA ILE A 208 -27.23 -1.93 16.61
C ILE A 208 -27.05 -1.71 15.10
N LEU A 209 -26.00 -2.30 14.53
CA LEU A 209 -25.79 -2.43 13.09
C LEU A 209 -26.48 -3.71 12.60
N ILE A 210 -27.29 -3.62 11.56
CA ILE A 210 -28.01 -4.75 10.95
C ILE A 210 -27.59 -4.94 9.48
N THR A 211 -27.85 -6.12 8.92
CA THR A 211 -27.47 -6.42 7.52
C THR A 211 -28.22 -5.54 6.52
N ALA A 212 -27.64 -5.34 5.34
CA ALA A 212 -28.28 -4.61 4.25
C ALA A 212 -29.62 -5.24 3.85
N SER A 213 -29.69 -6.57 3.76
CA SER A 213 -30.90 -7.31 3.38
C SER A 213 -32.03 -7.20 4.41
N ASP A 214 -31.71 -7.29 5.71
CA ASP A 214 -32.71 -7.12 6.76
C ASP A 214 -33.14 -5.66 6.85
N GLY A 215 -32.21 -4.71 6.69
CA GLY A 215 -32.49 -3.28 6.63
C GLY A 215 -33.43 -2.91 5.49
N ALA A 216 -33.22 -3.45 4.29
CA ALA A 216 -34.13 -3.24 3.15
C ALA A 216 -35.56 -3.72 3.45
N THR A 217 -35.69 -4.84 4.18
CA THR A 217 -36.99 -5.37 4.61
C THR A 217 -37.65 -4.46 5.65
N VAL A 218 -36.88 -3.99 6.65
CA VAL A 218 -37.33 -3.02 7.66
C VAL A 218 -37.81 -1.72 7.00
N THR A 219 -36.99 -1.13 6.13
CA THR A 219 -37.30 0.14 5.45
C THR A 219 -38.58 0.00 4.61
N ALA A 220 -38.70 -1.05 3.80
CA ALA A 220 -39.89 -1.26 2.97
C ALA A 220 -41.19 -1.40 3.80
N ALA A 221 -41.12 -2.09 4.95
CA ALA A 221 -42.27 -2.22 5.85
C ALA A 221 -42.67 -0.87 6.48
N LEU A 222 -41.70 -0.09 6.98
CA LEU A 222 -41.94 1.24 7.54
C LEU A 222 -42.52 2.21 6.49
N GLU A 223 -41.97 2.21 5.26
CA GLU A 223 -42.48 3.03 4.15
C GLU A 223 -43.91 2.67 3.73
N SER A 224 -44.31 1.40 3.92
CA SER A 224 -45.68 0.94 3.66
C SER A 224 -46.67 1.33 4.77
N GLY A 225 -46.19 1.95 5.86
CA GLY A 225 -46.97 2.41 6.99
C GLY A 225 -47.20 1.35 8.08
N GLU A 226 -46.41 0.27 8.07
CA GLU A 226 -46.43 -0.72 9.14
C GLU A 226 -45.73 -0.20 10.40
N GLU A 227 -46.22 -0.61 11.57
CA GLU A 227 -45.57 -0.37 12.85
C GLU A 227 -44.65 -1.56 13.16
N LEU A 228 -43.35 -1.29 13.35
CA LEU A 228 -42.37 -2.29 13.79
C LEU A 228 -41.86 -1.92 15.17
N ILE A 229 -41.82 -2.88 16.09
CA ILE A 229 -41.24 -2.71 17.43
C ILE A 229 -40.00 -3.59 17.50
N ILE A 230 -38.82 -2.98 17.57
CA ILE A 230 -37.55 -3.68 17.67
C ILE A 230 -37.21 -3.98 19.13
N SER A 231 -36.57 -5.12 19.39
CA SER A 231 -35.92 -5.44 20.65
C SER A 231 -34.47 -5.85 20.42
N PHE A 232 -33.55 -5.27 21.19
CA PHE A 232 -32.13 -5.64 21.22
C PHE A 232 -31.49 -5.19 22.55
N GLY A 233 -30.35 -5.76 22.91
CA GLY A 233 -29.65 -5.41 24.15
C GLY A 233 -28.83 -6.53 24.74
N ASP A 234 -28.69 -6.54 26.06
CA ASP A 234 -27.85 -7.50 26.79
C ASP A 234 -28.33 -8.95 26.66
N SER A 235 -29.65 -9.19 26.62
CA SER A 235 -30.18 -10.55 26.47
C SER A 235 -29.95 -11.15 25.08
N TYR A 236 -29.68 -10.30 24.09
CA TYR A 236 -29.36 -10.68 22.73
C TYR A 236 -27.85 -10.76 22.46
N ALA A 237 -27.01 -10.62 23.48
CA ALA A 237 -25.56 -10.68 23.30
C ALA A 237 -25.09 -12.07 22.85
N GLY A 238 -24.46 -12.17 21.67
CA GLY A 238 -23.89 -13.42 21.15
C GLY A 238 -24.89 -14.57 20.95
N VAL A 239 -26.18 -14.28 20.72
CA VAL A 239 -27.22 -15.31 20.58
C VAL A 239 -27.51 -15.69 19.13
N ALA A 240 -27.23 -14.80 18.17
CA ALA A 240 -27.51 -15.01 16.76
C ALA A 240 -26.36 -15.81 16.12
N LYS A 241 -26.66 -17.04 15.69
CA LYS A 241 -25.68 -17.92 15.03
C LYS A 241 -25.99 -17.99 13.55
N VAL A 242 -24.99 -17.69 12.74
CA VAL A 242 -25.10 -17.71 11.28
C VAL A 242 -24.17 -18.81 10.76
N ASP A 243 -24.73 -19.69 9.95
CA ASP A 243 -24.00 -20.71 9.18
C ASP A 243 -24.17 -20.37 7.70
N ASN A 244 -23.10 -19.85 7.11
CA ASN A 244 -22.99 -19.44 5.72
C ASN A 244 -21.86 -20.24 5.03
N PRO A 245 -22.11 -21.51 4.66
CA PRO A 245 -21.09 -22.32 4.00
C PRO A 245 -20.64 -21.75 2.65
N ALA A 246 -21.42 -20.86 2.04
CA ALA A 246 -21.06 -20.19 0.80
C ALA A 246 -19.94 -19.16 0.98
N ALA A 247 -19.75 -18.61 2.19
CA ALA A 247 -18.65 -17.68 2.47
C ALA A 247 -17.29 -18.38 2.68
N VAL A 248 -17.25 -19.70 2.86
CA VAL A 248 -15.99 -20.42 3.02
C VAL A 248 -15.08 -20.16 1.82
N ASP A 249 -13.81 -19.85 2.10
CA ASP A 249 -12.79 -19.54 1.11
C ASP A 249 -13.00 -18.20 0.35
N THR A 250 -13.86 -17.30 0.86
CA THR A 250 -13.80 -15.90 0.44
C THR A 250 -12.72 -15.17 1.24
N LEU A 251 -12.08 -14.20 0.59
CA LEU A 251 -11.09 -13.36 1.25
C LEU A 251 -11.78 -12.18 1.95
N ALA A 252 -11.32 -11.84 3.16
CA ALA A 252 -11.80 -10.65 3.84
C ALA A 252 -11.42 -9.39 3.04
N SER A 253 -12.38 -8.47 2.87
CA SER A 253 -12.20 -7.23 2.12
C SER A 253 -11.03 -6.40 2.65
N PHE A 254 -10.93 -6.32 3.99
CA PHE A 254 -9.90 -5.58 4.71
C PHE A 254 -8.51 -6.23 4.70
N SER A 255 -8.35 -7.52 4.38
CA SER A 255 -7.04 -8.18 4.47
C SER A 255 -6.01 -7.41 3.62
N SER A 256 -4.81 -7.11 4.11
CA SER A 256 -3.82 -6.31 3.36
C SER A 256 -3.19 -7.07 2.18
N ARG A 257 -3.01 -6.40 1.03
CA ARG A 257 -2.22 -6.89 -0.12
C ARG A 257 -0.71 -6.71 0.14
N GLY A 258 0.09 -7.67 -0.33
CA GLY A 258 1.54 -7.64 -0.23
C GLY A 258 2.28 -6.66 -1.16
N SER A 259 3.59 -6.59 -0.96
CA SER A 259 4.48 -5.77 -1.79
C SER A 259 4.90 -6.43 -3.11
N ARG A 260 5.39 -5.62 -4.05
CA ARG A 260 5.94 -6.11 -5.34
C ARG A 260 7.26 -6.88 -5.22
N ASN A 261 7.98 -6.75 -4.10
CA ASN A 261 9.34 -7.31 -3.96
C ASN A 261 9.35 -8.77 -3.50
N SER A 262 8.29 -9.22 -2.82
CA SER A 262 8.20 -10.55 -2.21
C SER A 262 6.75 -11.00 -2.13
N VAL A 263 6.49 -12.31 -2.21
CA VAL A 263 5.14 -12.83 -1.99
C VAL A 263 4.78 -12.68 -0.51
N LYS A 264 3.90 -11.73 -0.23
CA LYS A 264 3.19 -11.55 1.04
C LYS A 264 1.70 -11.34 0.75
N PRO A 265 0.79 -11.73 1.65
CA PRO A 265 1.01 -12.59 2.82
C PRO A 265 1.57 -13.97 2.44
N ASP A 266 2.04 -14.76 3.39
CA ASP A 266 2.57 -16.10 3.12
C ASP A 266 1.45 -17.15 3.00
N ILE A 267 0.36 -16.96 3.76
CA ILE A 267 -0.76 -17.90 3.88
C ILE A 267 -2.04 -17.12 4.27
N THR A 268 -3.21 -17.71 4.06
CA THR A 268 -4.48 -17.19 4.55
C THR A 268 -5.08 -18.13 5.62
N ALA A 269 -5.78 -17.59 6.61
CA ALA A 269 -6.54 -18.39 7.58
C ALA A 269 -7.86 -17.69 7.95
N PRO A 270 -8.83 -18.41 8.53
CA PRO A 270 -10.05 -17.81 9.05
C PRO A 270 -9.77 -16.66 10.02
N GLY A 271 -10.34 -15.47 9.73
CA GLY A 271 -10.19 -14.28 10.54
C GLY A 271 -11.37 -13.31 10.46
N VAL A 272 -12.40 -13.64 9.67
CA VAL A 272 -13.69 -12.93 9.66
C VAL A 272 -14.55 -13.48 10.80
N ASN A 273 -15.26 -12.59 11.51
CA ASN A 273 -16.29 -12.92 12.50
C ASN A 273 -15.87 -14.03 13.49
N THR A 274 -14.63 -13.98 13.95
CA THR A 274 -14.05 -15.02 14.81
C THR A 274 -14.48 -14.83 16.25
N VAL A 275 -15.13 -15.86 16.81
CA VAL A 275 -15.55 -15.88 18.22
C VAL A 275 -14.41 -16.35 19.14
N SER A 276 -14.11 -15.55 20.17
CA SER A 276 -13.09 -15.87 21.18
C SER A 276 -13.44 -15.29 22.56
N ALA A 277 -12.55 -15.45 23.54
CA ALA A 277 -12.80 -15.02 24.92
C ALA A 277 -12.80 -13.48 25.06
N LYS A 278 -13.84 -12.92 25.71
CA LYS A 278 -13.94 -11.47 25.99
C LYS A 278 -13.20 -11.11 27.28
N VAL A 279 -12.24 -10.19 27.18
CA VAL A 279 -11.41 -9.74 28.31
C VAL A 279 -12.26 -9.24 29.48
N GLY A 280 -11.85 -9.59 30.71
CA GLY A 280 -12.49 -9.10 31.95
C GLY A 280 -13.82 -9.75 32.34
N THR A 281 -14.44 -10.54 31.46
CA THR A 281 -15.78 -11.11 31.70
C THR A 281 -15.76 -12.49 32.37
N GLY A 282 -14.60 -13.16 32.39
CA GLY A 282 -14.39 -14.49 32.96
C GLY A 282 -15.03 -15.66 32.20
N SER A 283 -16.10 -15.43 31.43
CA SER A 283 -16.85 -16.50 30.74
C SER A 283 -17.54 -16.10 29.44
N GLN A 284 -17.61 -14.81 29.09
CA GLN A 284 -18.29 -14.37 27.88
C GLN A 284 -17.35 -14.44 26.67
N SER A 285 -17.96 -14.54 25.49
CA SER A 285 -17.28 -14.45 24.20
C SER A 285 -17.38 -13.06 23.60
N LEU A 286 -16.50 -12.78 22.65
CA LEU A 286 -16.53 -11.63 21.77
C LEU A 286 -16.24 -12.13 20.35
N THR A 287 -16.95 -11.59 19.38
CA THR A 287 -16.73 -11.83 17.95
C THR A 287 -16.10 -10.60 17.35
N ILE A 288 -14.97 -10.77 16.68
CA ILE A 288 -14.26 -9.71 15.98
C ILE A 288 -13.64 -10.24 14.69
N SER A 289 -13.43 -9.33 13.74
CA SER A 289 -12.78 -9.59 12.45
C SER A 289 -11.39 -8.98 12.41
N GLY A 290 -10.47 -9.62 11.69
CA GLY A 290 -9.14 -9.09 11.41
C GLY A 290 -8.15 -10.18 11.05
N THR A 291 -7.08 -9.80 10.33
CA THR A 291 -5.88 -10.64 10.20
C THR A 291 -5.26 -10.98 11.56
N SER A 292 -5.53 -10.14 12.57
CA SER A 292 -5.25 -10.37 13.98
C SER A 292 -5.86 -11.64 14.55
N MET A 293 -6.97 -12.15 13.99
CA MET A 293 -7.66 -13.38 14.41
C MET A 293 -7.17 -14.59 13.59
N ALA A 294 -6.80 -14.37 12.33
CA ALA A 294 -6.21 -15.40 11.47
C ALA A 294 -4.80 -15.82 11.93
N SER A 295 -3.98 -14.86 12.36
CA SER A 295 -2.62 -15.10 12.87
C SER A 295 -2.56 -16.11 14.02
N PRO A 296 -3.32 -15.99 15.13
CA PRO A 296 -3.23 -16.94 16.25
C PRO A 296 -3.74 -18.33 15.90
N ALA A 297 -4.71 -18.49 14.99
CA ALA A 297 -5.12 -19.81 14.49
C ALA A 297 -3.97 -20.51 13.76
N THR A 298 -3.21 -19.75 12.98
CA THR A 298 -2.01 -20.23 12.29
C THR A 298 -0.87 -20.53 13.28
N ALA A 299 -0.66 -19.69 14.30
CA ALA A 299 0.32 -19.92 15.35
C ALA A 299 0.03 -21.20 16.16
N GLY A 300 -1.24 -21.44 16.49
CA GLY A 300 -1.67 -22.70 17.12
C GLY A 300 -1.36 -23.91 16.25
N THR A 301 -1.59 -23.81 14.93
CA THR A 301 -1.24 -24.88 13.99
C THR A 301 0.27 -25.09 13.88
N ALA A 302 1.06 -24.01 13.85
CA ALA A 302 2.52 -24.09 13.87
C ALA A 302 3.04 -24.81 15.13
N ALA A 303 2.41 -24.57 16.29
CA ALA A 303 2.72 -25.28 17.53
C ALA A 303 2.40 -26.78 17.45
N LEU A 304 1.28 -27.15 16.80
CA LEU A 304 0.93 -28.56 16.56
C LEU A 304 1.93 -29.25 15.63
N VAL A 305 2.35 -28.58 14.54
CA VAL A 305 3.39 -29.08 13.63
C VAL A 305 4.70 -29.28 14.38
N ARG A 306 5.14 -28.31 15.20
CA ARG A 306 6.34 -28.47 16.06
C ARG A 306 6.20 -29.60 17.08
N ALA A 307 5.03 -29.80 17.66
CA ALA A 307 4.81 -30.92 18.58
C ALA A 307 4.92 -32.28 17.89
N GLN A 308 4.51 -32.37 16.62
CA GLN A 308 4.61 -33.57 15.80
C GLN A 308 6.03 -33.78 15.22
N HIS A 309 6.75 -32.69 14.96
CA HIS A 309 8.11 -32.64 14.41
C HIS A 309 9.04 -31.74 15.24
N PRO A 310 9.44 -32.16 16.45
CA PRO A 310 10.22 -31.32 17.38
C PRO A 310 11.60 -30.91 16.85
N GLU A 311 12.13 -31.62 15.86
CA GLU A 311 13.41 -31.36 15.21
C GLU A 311 13.32 -30.34 14.07
N TRP A 312 12.12 -29.98 13.61
CA TRP A 312 11.96 -29.05 12.50
C TRP A 312 12.28 -27.61 12.91
N THR A 313 13.01 -26.92 12.05
CA THR A 313 13.30 -25.49 12.22
C THR A 313 12.04 -24.65 11.95
N PRO A 314 11.97 -23.38 12.41
CA PRO A 314 10.91 -22.47 12.02
C PRO A 314 10.72 -22.34 10.50
N ALA A 315 11.82 -22.34 9.73
CA ALA A 315 11.77 -22.32 8.27
C ALA A 315 11.06 -23.56 7.68
N GLN A 316 11.30 -24.74 8.26
CA GLN A 316 10.65 -25.99 7.85
C GLN A 316 9.16 -26.00 8.22
N VAL A 317 8.82 -25.51 9.42
CA VAL A 317 7.42 -25.35 9.85
C VAL A 317 6.68 -24.35 8.95
N LYS A 318 7.31 -23.21 8.64
CA LYS A 318 6.77 -22.22 7.69
C LYS A 318 6.54 -22.84 6.31
N ALA A 319 7.52 -23.57 5.79
CA ALA A 319 7.42 -24.26 4.51
C ALA A 319 6.25 -25.25 4.50
N ASP A 320 6.09 -26.06 5.56
CA ASP A 320 5.01 -27.03 5.66
C ASP A 320 3.62 -26.40 5.63
N LEU A 321 3.41 -25.37 6.46
CA LEU A 321 2.13 -24.65 6.53
C LEU A 321 1.76 -24.06 5.16
N MET A 322 2.73 -23.43 4.48
CA MET A 322 2.53 -22.89 3.14
C MET A 322 2.32 -24.00 2.10
N ASN A 323 3.10 -25.08 2.14
CA ASN A 323 3.03 -26.16 1.17
C ASN A 323 1.69 -26.88 1.20
N THR A 324 1.09 -27.02 2.38
CA THR A 324 -0.14 -27.78 2.62
C THR A 324 -1.41 -26.93 2.52
N ALA A 325 -1.29 -25.60 2.41
CA ALA A 325 -2.38 -24.65 2.19
C ALA A 325 -2.94 -24.75 0.75
N VAL A 326 -3.60 -25.86 0.44
CA VAL A 326 -4.01 -26.20 -0.94
C VAL A 326 -5.46 -25.85 -1.28
N HIS A 327 -6.10 -25.02 -0.47
CA HIS A 327 -7.43 -24.47 -0.73
C HIS A 327 -7.28 -23.09 -1.38
N ASP A 328 -7.95 -22.91 -2.52
CA ASP A 328 -7.94 -21.64 -3.27
C ASP A 328 -8.93 -20.67 -2.64
N LEU A 329 -8.63 -19.37 -2.70
CA LEU A 329 -9.54 -18.32 -2.24
C LEU A 329 -10.17 -17.63 -3.45
N TYR A 330 -11.43 -17.26 -3.32
CA TYR A 330 -12.29 -16.84 -4.42
C TYR A 330 -12.85 -15.42 -4.21
N THR A 331 -13.05 -14.70 -5.30
CA THR A 331 -13.63 -13.34 -5.28
C THR A 331 -15.13 -13.32 -4.94
N GLU A 332 -15.79 -14.48 -5.02
CA GLU A 332 -17.22 -14.63 -4.79
C GLU A 332 -17.50 -15.84 -3.88
N GLN A 333 -18.67 -15.84 -3.26
CA GLN A 333 -19.17 -16.97 -2.46
C GLN A 333 -19.34 -18.24 -3.32
N ASP A 334 -19.58 -19.38 -2.66
CA ASP A 334 -19.71 -20.71 -3.29
C ASP A 334 -18.48 -21.14 -4.11
N GLN A 335 -17.30 -20.57 -3.80
CA GLN A 335 -16.06 -20.81 -4.53
C GLN A 335 -16.20 -20.48 -6.04
N THR A 336 -16.97 -19.43 -6.38
CA THR A 336 -17.14 -18.93 -7.76
C THR A 336 -16.26 -17.72 -8.05
N GLY A 337 -16.37 -17.17 -9.27
CA GLY A 337 -15.55 -16.03 -9.68
C GLY A 337 -14.08 -16.39 -9.95
N LEU A 338 -13.19 -15.43 -9.68
CA LEU A 338 -11.76 -15.55 -9.93
C LEU A 338 -11.02 -16.05 -8.69
N ILE A 339 -9.90 -16.74 -8.90
CA ILE A 339 -9.00 -17.17 -7.83
C ILE A 339 -8.01 -16.04 -7.55
N TYR A 340 -7.79 -15.73 -6.28
CA TYR A 340 -6.80 -14.72 -5.90
C TYR A 340 -5.35 -15.16 -6.12
N ALA A 341 -4.54 -14.21 -6.60
CA ALA A 341 -3.11 -14.37 -6.80
C ALA A 341 -2.32 -14.46 -5.47
N PRO A 342 -1.11 -15.05 -5.47
CA PRO A 342 -0.30 -15.18 -4.25
C PRO A 342 -0.01 -13.89 -3.49
N ASN A 343 0.10 -12.73 -4.15
CA ASN A 343 0.31 -11.46 -3.45
C ASN A 343 -0.91 -10.96 -2.66
N ARG A 344 -2.03 -11.67 -2.76
CA ARG A 344 -3.26 -11.39 -2.01
C ARG A 344 -3.50 -12.44 -0.92
N VAL A 345 -3.17 -13.71 -1.18
CA VAL A 345 -3.56 -14.85 -0.32
C VAL A 345 -2.43 -15.81 0.03
N GLY A 346 -1.21 -15.50 -0.37
CA GLY A 346 -0.05 -16.37 -0.19
C GLY A 346 -0.22 -17.71 -0.88
N ALA A 347 0.04 -18.80 -0.16
CA ALA A 347 -0.07 -20.14 -0.70
C ALA A 347 -1.51 -20.67 -0.85
N GLY A 348 -2.46 -20.06 -0.14
CA GLY A 348 -3.86 -20.52 -0.02
C GLY A 348 -4.31 -20.54 1.44
N ARG A 349 -5.50 -21.10 1.71
CA ARG A 349 -6.03 -21.21 3.07
C ARG A 349 -5.37 -22.36 3.83
N LEU A 350 -5.00 -22.09 5.08
CA LEU A 350 -4.45 -23.02 6.06
C LEU A 350 -5.24 -24.33 6.17
N ASP A 351 -4.53 -25.45 6.16
CA ASP A 351 -5.06 -26.79 6.40
C ASP A 351 -4.26 -27.50 7.50
N ALA A 352 -4.71 -27.35 8.75
CA ALA A 352 -4.02 -27.86 9.91
C ALA A 352 -3.84 -29.38 9.91
N GLN A 353 -4.84 -30.12 9.39
CA GLN A 353 -4.74 -31.57 9.33
C GLN A 353 -3.68 -32.01 8.33
N ARG A 354 -3.59 -31.36 7.17
CA ARG A 354 -2.55 -31.68 6.19
C ARG A 354 -1.15 -31.31 6.69
N ALA A 355 -0.99 -30.12 7.28
CA ALA A 355 0.28 -29.66 7.83
C ALA A 355 0.85 -30.66 8.86
N VAL A 356 0.07 -30.99 9.89
CA VAL A 356 0.51 -31.93 10.95
C VAL A 356 0.88 -33.32 10.43
N ASN A 357 0.35 -33.76 9.29
CA ASN A 357 0.60 -35.10 8.76
C ASN A 357 1.60 -35.15 7.60
N ASN A 358 2.14 -34.01 7.17
CA ASN A 358 3.04 -33.95 6.03
C ASN A 358 4.48 -34.25 6.45
N GLU A 359 5.25 -34.85 5.54
CA GLU A 359 6.66 -35.25 5.78
C GLU A 359 7.57 -34.83 4.62
N VAL A 360 7.09 -33.97 3.72
CA VAL A 360 7.85 -33.50 2.57
C VAL A 360 7.67 -32.00 2.41
N LEU A 361 8.78 -31.28 2.37
CA LEU A 361 8.83 -29.83 2.29
C LEU A 361 9.33 -29.41 0.92
N ALA A 362 8.85 -28.27 0.43
CA ALA A 362 9.28 -27.64 -0.82
C ALA A 362 9.44 -26.13 -0.63
N TYR A 363 10.65 -25.61 -0.85
CA TYR A 363 10.96 -24.20 -0.63
C TYR A 363 12.09 -23.72 -1.56
N VAL A 364 12.17 -22.41 -1.78
CA VAL A 364 13.24 -21.83 -2.60
C VAL A 364 14.59 -21.88 -1.88
N SER A 365 15.67 -22.11 -2.63
CA SER A 365 17.04 -22.09 -2.11
C SER A 365 17.59 -20.67 -2.05
N GLY A 366 18.46 -20.40 -1.07
CA GLY A 366 19.36 -19.23 -1.05
C GLY A 366 18.86 -18.01 -0.27
N THR A 367 17.66 -18.09 0.30
CA THR A 367 17.09 -17.08 1.20
C THR A 367 16.49 -17.78 2.40
N GLU A 368 17.02 -17.49 3.59
CA GLU A 368 16.61 -18.13 4.84
C GLU A 368 15.13 -17.86 5.13
N SER A 369 14.40 -18.88 5.57
CA SER A 369 12.97 -18.80 5.94
C SER A 369 12.03 -18.25 4.85
N VAL A 370 12.47 -18.15 3.59
CA VAL A 370 11.64 -17.79 2.43
C VAL A 370 11.25 -19.06 1.68
N VAL A 371 9.96 -19.25 1.45
CA VAL A 371 9.41 -20.45 0.80
C VAL A 371 9.10 -20.19 -0.67
N SER A 372 8.57 -19.01 -0.98
CA SER A 372 8.09 -18.62 -2.31
C SER A 372 9.22 -18.33 -3.31
N ALA A 373 8.97 -18.62 -4.58
CA ALA A 373 9.86 -18.27 -5.68
C ALA A 373 9.46 -16.91 -6.29
N SER A 374 9.64 -15.83 -5.54
CA SER A 374 9.48 -14.46 -6.07
C SER A 374 10.71 -14.04 -6.87
N PHE A 375 10.52 -13.57 -8.09
CA PHE A 375 11.55 -12.92 -8.93
C PHE A 375 11.56 -11.40 -8.75
N GLY A 376 10.58 -10.83 -8.03
CA GLY A 376 10.43 -9.39 -7.81
C GLY A 376 10.24 -8.63 -9.12
N VAL A 377 10.67 -7.38 -9.13
CA VAL A 377 10.74 -6.54 -10.32
C VAL A 377 11.82 -7.08 -11.27
N VAL A 378 11.43 -7.30 -12.53
CA VAL A 378 12.33 -7.75 -13.59
C VAL A 378 12.32 -6.75 -14.74
N GLU A 379 13.34 -5.90 -14.76
CA GLU A 379 13.59 -4.94 -15.83
C GLU A 379 14.19 -5.62 -17.06
N VAL A 380 13.45 -5.59 -18.18
CA VAL A 380 13.79 -6.34 -19.39
C VAL A 380 14.32 -5.39 -20.46
N ALA A 381 15.62 -5.11 -20.41
CA ALA A 381 16.32 -4.34 -21.44
C ALA A 381 16.71 -5.19 -22.67
N ASP A 382 17.09 -6.45 -22.49
CA ASP A 382 17.41 -7.34 -23.62
C ASP A 382 16.14 -7.92 -24.27
N PRO A 383 16.18 -8.44 -25.52
CA PRO A 383 14.99 -9.03 -26.15
C PRO A 383 14.36 -10.16 -25.33
N ILE A 384 15.18 -10.91 -24.58
CA ILE A 384 14.77 -11.98 -23.69
C ILE A 384 15.54 -11.86 -22.38
N ALA A 385 14.84 -11.74 -21.26
CA ALA A 385 15.42 -11.94 -19.93
C ALA A 385 15.13 -13.36 -19.44
N THR A 386 16.07 -13.96 -18.72
CA THR A 386 15.92 -15.30 -18.13
C THR A 386 16.53 -15.34 -16.75
N ILE A 387 15.71 -15.63 -15.75
CA ILE A 387 16.13 -15.77 -14.35
C ILE A 387 15.71 -17.14 -13.86
N SER A 388 16.59 -17.85 -13.15
CA SER A 388 16.29 -19.18 -12.59
C SER A 388 16.40 -19.16 -11.07
N LYS A 389 15.45 -19.81 -10.40
CA LYS A 389 15.50 -20.11 -8.97
C LYS A 389 15.48 -21.63 -8.77
N THR A 390 16.15 -22.07 -7.71
CA THR A 390 16.24 -23.48 -7.34
C THR A 390 15.22 -23.76 -6.25
N ILE A 391 14.40 -24.78 -6.42
CA ILE A 391 13.48 -25.31 -5.41
C ILE A 391 14.12 -26.54 -4.79
N ILE A 392 14.17 -26.58 -3.48
CA ILE A 392 14.56 -27.72 -2.66
C ILE A 392 13.30 -28.51 -2.34
N VAL A 393 13.36 -29.83 -2.50
CA VAL A 393 12.36 -30.78 -2.00
C VAL A 393 13.05 -31.66 -0.98
N GLU A 394 12.62 -31.53 0.27
CA GLU A 394 13.17 -32.22 1.42
C GLU A 394 12.18 -33.28 1.89
N ASN A 395 12.60 -34.55 1.89
CA ASN A 395 11.78 -35.66 2.33
C ASN A 395 12.28 -36.15 3.69
N THR A 396 11.51 -35.88 4.75
CA THR A 396 11.82 -36.27 6.13
C THR A 396 11.24 -37.63 6.49
N SER A 397 10.44 -38.25 5.61
CA SER A 397 9.89 -39.59 5.81
C SER A 397 10.92 -40.71 5.66
N ASP A 398 10.57 -41.89 6.16
CA ASP A 398 11.35 -43.13 6.05
C ASP A 398 11.22 -43.84 4.68
N ARG A 399 10.47 -43.24 3.75
CA ARG A 399 10.18 -43.81 2.43
C ARG A 399 10.60 -42.87 1.32
N GLN A 400 10.95 -43.45 0.17
CA GLN A 400 11.11 -42.67 -1.05
C GLN A 400 9.76 -42.08 -1.47
N ARG A 401 9.74 -40.79 -1.80
CA ARG A 401 8.55 -40.09 -2.30
C ARG A 401 8.78 -39.61 -3.74
N THR A 402 7.71 -39.66 -4.55
CA THR A 402 7.73 -39.23 -5.95
C THR A 402 6.57 -38.28 -6.21
N TYR A 403 6.89 -37.13 -6.78
CA TYR A 403 5.91 -36.09 -7.14
C TYR A 403 6.00 -35.78 -8.63
N ASP A 404 4.84 -35.57 -9.25
CA ASP A 404 4.72 -34.93 -10.55
C ASP A 404 4.67 -33.41 -10.36
N LEU A 405 5.40 -32.69 -11.21
CA LEU A 405 5.63 -31.25 -11.09
C LEU A 405 4.88 -30.50 -12.19
N ARG A 406 4.13 -29.46 -11.81
CA ARG A 406 3.44 -28.56 -12.74
C ARG A 406 3.53 -27.12 -12.25
N TYR A 407 3.67 -26.16 -13.16
CA TYR A 407 3.37 -24.76 -12.88
C TYR A 407 1.89 -24.49 -13.20
N ASP A 408 1.19 -23.91 -12.24
CA ASP A 408 -0.23 -23.57 -12.31
C ASP A 408 -0.34 -22.04 -12.24
N ALA A 409 -0.67 -21.42 -13.37
CA ALA A 409 -0.77 -19.97 -13.47
C ALA A 409 -2.08 -19.48 -12.83
N VAL A 410 -2.03 -18.33 -12.17
CA VAL A 410 -3.21 -17.62 -11.64
C VAL A 410 -3.35 -16.29 -12.37
N THR A 411 -2.31 -15.45 -12.33
CA THR A 411 -2.22 -14.22 -13.13
C THR A 411 -1.22 -14.42 -14.27
N GLU A 412 -1.67 -14.18 -15.51
CA GLU A 412 -0.83 -14.28 -16.70
C GLU A 412 -0.50 -12.89 -17.25
N GLN A 413 0.79 -12.64 -17.48
CA GLN A 413 1.27 -11.44 -18.17
C GLN A 413 1.77 -11.81 -19.57
N PRO A 414 1.34 -11.10 -20.64
CA PRO A 414 1.90 -11.28 -21.97
C PRO A 414 3.43 -11.21 -21.99
N GLY A 415 4.09 -12.16 -22.66
CA GLY A 415 5.55 -12.22 -22.75
C GLY A 415 6.26 -12.89 -21.58
N VAL A 416 5.57 -13.21 -20.46
CA VAL A 416 6.17 -13.90 -19.31
C VAL A 416 5.79 -15.38 -19.29
N ARG A 417 6.76 -16.25 -18.99
CA ARG A 417 6.53 -17.70 -18.83
C ARG A 417 7.39 -18.27 -17.72
N PHE A 418 6.80 -19.17 -16.93
CA PHE A 418 7.54 -19.98 -15.95
C PHE A 418 7.70 -21.41 -16.44
N LEU A 419 8.94 -21.90 -16.42
CA LEU A 419 9.33 -23.20 -16.97
C LEU A 419 10.03 -24.03 -15.90
N LEU A 420 9.53 -25.24 -15.65
CA LEU A 420 10.20 -26.22 -14.81
C LEU A 420 11.18 -27.04 -15.65
N ASN A 421 12.39 -27.27 -15.12
CA ASN A 421 13.41 -28.05 -15.83
C ASN A 421 13.14 -29.56 -15.86
N GLN A 422 12.18 -30.06 -15.07
CA GLN A 422 11.75 -31.44 -15.04
C GLN A 422 10.25 -31.54 -14.69
N ARG A 423 9.62 -32.67 -15.04
CA ARG A 423 8.17 -32.92 -14.84
C ARG A 423 7.86 -33.82 -13.65
N SER A 424 8.87 -34.42 -13.04
CA SER A 424 8.71 -35.27 -11.86
C SER A 424 9.99 -35.25 -11.05
N ILE A 425 9.88 -35.41 -9.74
CA ILE A 425 11.00 -35.52 -8.83
C ILE A 425 10.82 -36.75 -7.94
N THR A 426 11.89 -37.49 -7.71
CA THR A 426 11.91 -38.63 -6.80
C THR A 426 13.01 -38.41 -5.77
N VAL A 427 12.60 -38.34 -4.51
CA VAL A 427 13.43 -38.00 -3.36
C VAL A 427 13.52 -39.22 -2.47
N ALA A 428 14.73 -39.67 -2.17
CA ALA A 428 14.95 -40.80 -1.26
C ALA A 428 14.45 -40.44 0.15
N ALA A 429 14.23 -41.45 0.99
CA ALA A 429 13.95 -41.25 2.41
C ALA A 429 15.06 -40.41 3.08
N ASN A 430 14.70 -39.51 3.99
CA ASN A 430 15.63 -38.67 4.74
C ASN A 430 16.68 -37.96 3.87
N SER A 431 16.26 -37.40 2.73
CA SER A 431 17.14 -36.78 1.75
C SER A 431 16.48 -35.58 1.10
N THR A 432 17.30 -34.70 0.54
CA THR A 432 16.85 -33.60 -0.31
C THR A 432 17.13 -33.87 -1.79
N LYS A 433 16.37 -33.23 -2.67
CA LYS A 433 16.69 -33.04 -4.09
C LYS A 433 16.22 -31.67 -4.55
N THR A 434 16.72 -31.23 -5.69
CA THR A 434 16.36 -29.93 -6.24
C THR A 434 15.81 -30.02 -7.65
N PHE A 435 15.05 -28.99 -8.03
CA PHE A 435 14.66 -28.69 -9.40
C PHE A 435 14.68 -27.18 -9.61
N ASN A 436 14.69 -26.73 -10.87
CA ASN A 436 14.75 -25.31 -11.17
C ASN A 436 13.44 -24.85 -11.80
N ILE A 437 12.95 -23.70 -11.34
CA ILE A 437 11.98 -22.89 -12.03
C ILE A 437 12.72 -21.74 -12.73
N ARG A 438 12.40 -21.54 -14.00
CA ARG A 438 12.98 -20.50 -14.84
C ARG A 438 11.88 -19.57 -15.33
N MET A 439 11.99 -18.30 -14.99
CA MET A 439 11.22 -17.24 -15.61
C MET A 439 11.89 -16.85 -16.94
N VAL A 440 11.08 -16.68 -17.98
CA VAL A 440 11.47 -16.13 -19.27
C VAL A 440 10.54 -14.97 -19.58
N ALA A 441 11.10 -13.80 -19.87
CA ALA A 441 10.35 -12.60 -20.26
C ALA A 441 10.79 -12.12 -21.64
N ASN A 442 9.85 -11.92 -22.55
CA ASN A 442 10.08 -11.32 -23.86
C ASN A 442 9.68 -9.86 -23.84
N ARG A 443 10.69 -8.97 -23.92
CA ARG A 443 10.52 -7.52 -23.82
C ARG A 443 9.39 -6.99 -24.69
N ASP A 444 9.36 -7.34 -25.97
CA ASP A 444 8.46 -6.72 -26.96
C ASP A 444 7.00 -7.21 -26.81
N GLN A 445 6.80 -8.30 -26.07
CA GLN A 445 5.48 -8.86 -25.78
C GLN A 445 4.90 -8.37 -24.46
N LEU A 446 5.71 -7.80 -23.56
CA LEU A 446 5.25 -7.33 -22.26
C LEU A 446 4.13 -6.31 -22.39
N ARG A 447 3.13 -6.42 -21.53
CA ARG A 447 2.02 -5.46 -21.37
C ARG A 447 1.82 -5.20 -19.89
N LYS A 448 1.32 -4.02 -19.56
CA LYS A 448 1.00 -3.64 -18.20
C LYS A 448 -0.39 -4.18 -17.86
N THR A 449 -0.58 -5.49 -17.84
CA THR A 449 -1.88 -6.09 -17.54
C THR A 449 -2.13 -6.06 -16.04
N ILE A 450 -3.34 -5.69 -15.63
CA ILE A 450 -3.75 -5.70 -14.22
C ILE A 450 -4.12 -7.12 -13.78
N ASP A 451 -3.84 -7.45 -12.51
CA ASP A 451 -4.41 -8.63 -11.83
C ASP A 451 -5.94 -8.60 -11.99
N PRO A 452 -6.58 -9.63 -12.58
CA PRO A 452 -8.02 -9.66 -12.82
C PRO A 452 -8.89 -9.52 -11.57
N THR A 453 -8.35 -9.79 -10.37
CA THR A 453 -9.09 -9.62 -9.11
C THR A 453 -9.00 -8.21 -8.54
N VAL A 454 -8.22 -7.31 -9.16
CA VAL A 454 -8.00 -5.94 -8.70
C VAL A 454 -8.94 -4.99 -9.43
N SER A 455 -9.65 -4.14 -8.68
CA SER A 455 -10.45 -3.07 -9.28
C SER A 455 -9.58 -2.13 -10.11
N ARG A 456 -10.03 -1.72 -11.30
CA ARG A 456 -9.32 -0.74 -12.14
C ARG A 456 -9.38 0.68 -11.59
N THR A 457 -10.37 0.96 -10.74
CA THR A 457 -10.59 2.27 -10.16
C THR A 457 -10.66 2.20 -8.64
N GLN A 458 -10.26 3.28 -7.99
CA GLN A 458 -10.53 3.59 -6.59
C GLN A 458 -11.05 5.03 -6.55
N VAL A 459 -12.09 5.30 -5.77
CA VAL A 459 -12.78 6.61 -5.75
C VAL A 459 -13.11 7.15 -7.16
N ASP A 460 -13.61 6.25 -8.03
CA ASP A 460 -13.92 6.51 -9.46
C ASP A 460 -12.74 7.02 -10.33
N ILE A 461 -11.51 6.91 -9.83
CA ILE A 461 -10.29 7.31 -10.55
C ILE A 461 -9.48 6.07 -10.89
N ALA A 462 -8.90 6.04 -12.10
CA ALA A 462 -8.00 4.98 -12.53
C ALA A 462 -6.80 4.88 -11.55
N ARG A 463 -6.63 3.72 -10.93
CA ARG A 463 -5.62 3.50 -9.89
C ARG A 463 -4.26 3.17 -10.50
N GLN A 464 -3.18 3.51 -9.80
CA GLN A 464 -1.84 3.02 -10.16
C GLN A 464 -1.72 1.53 -9.80
N TYR A 465 -1.12 0.74 -10.68
CA TYR A 465 -0.94 -0.71 -10.45
C TYR A 465 0.36 -1.22 -11.05
N VAL A 466 0.76 -2.41 -10.60
CA VAL A 466 1.92 -3.15 -11.10
C VAL A 466 1.41 -4.35 -11.87
N ALA A 467 1.95 -4.60 -13.05
CA ALA A 467 1.66 -5.84 -13.77
C ALA A 467 2.43 -7.00 -13.13
N ASP A 468 1.76 -8.14 -12.93
CA ASP A 468 2.38 -9.34 -12.39
C ASP A 468 2.06 -10.57 -13.23
N ALA A 469 3.00 -11.52 -13.20
CA ALA A 469 2.74 -12.91 -13.58
C ALA A 469 2.98 -13.77 -12.34
N SER A 470 1.95 -14.51 -11.93
CA SER A 470 1.98 -15.26 -10.68
C SER A 470 1.18 -16.55 -10.73
N GLY A 471 1.46 -17.42 -9.76
CA GLY A 471 0.86 -18.74 -9.69
C GLY A 471 1.59 -19.61 -8.67
N ARG A 472 1.56 -20.92 -8.89
CA ARG A 472 2.10 -21.89 -7.95
C ARG A 472 2.71 -23.09 -8.63
N ILE A 473 3.81 -23.58 -8.07
CA ILE A 473 4.34 -24.90 -8.42
C ILE A 473 3.56 -25.93 -7.63
N LEU A 474 2.89 -26.85 -8.33
CA LEU A 474 2.21 -27.99 -7.75
C LEU A 474 3.15 -29.21 -7.76
N LEU A 475 3.34 -29.81 -6.59
CA LEU A 475 3.97 -31.11 -6.43
C LEU A 475 2.87 -32.10 -6.10
N THR A 476 2.35 -32.81 -7.11
CA THR A 476 1.29 -33.81 -6.92
C THR A 476 1.91 -35.17 -6.63
N PRO A 477 1.65 -35.80 -5.47
CA PRO A 477 2.25 -37.08 -5.14
C PRO A 477 1.69 -38.19 -6.03
N ARG A 478 2.54 -39.13 -6.43
CA ARG A 478 2.09 -40.38 -7.09
C ARG A 478 1.48 -41.38 -6.11
N ASP A 479 1.74 -41.19 -4.83
CA ASP A 479 1.08 -41.90 -3.73
C ASP A 479 -0.18 -41.13 -3.35
N SER A 480 -1.35 -41.71 -3.64
CA SER A 480 -2.64 -41.07 -3.39
C SER A 480 -3.00 -40.90 -1.92
N SER A 481 -2.21 -41.46 -1.00
CA SER A 481 -2.40 -41.21 0.44
C SER A 481 -1.79 -39.89 0.92
N LEU A 482 -1.01 -39.22 0.07
CA LEU A 482 -0.37 -37.95 0.38
C LEU A 482 -1.13 -36.79 -0.27
N SER A 483 -0.96 -35.59 0.28
CA SER A 483 -1.51 -34.36 -0.29
C SER A 483 -0.55 -33.72 -1.29
N THR A 484 -1.11 -33.01 -2.26
CA THR A 484 -0.35 -32.10 -3.13
C THR A 484 0.32 -31.02 -2.29
N LEU A 485 1.54 -30.62 -2.67
CA LEU A 485 2.23 -29.48 -2.09
C LEU A 485 2.25 -28.30 -3.07
N ARG A 486 2.32 -27.07 -2.54
CA ARG A 486 2.35 -25.83 -3.32
C ARG A 486 3.55 -24.95 -2.95
N VAL A 487 4.15 -24.32 -3.96
CA VAL A 487 5.15 -23.24 -3.76
C VAL A 487 4.71 -22.02 -4.58
N PRO A 488 4.40 -20.88 -3.94
CA PRO A 488 4.04 -19.66 -4.67
C PRO A 488 5.15 -19.16 -5.59
N VAL A 489 4.78 -18.56 -6.72
CA VAL A 489 5.67 -17.98 -7.72
C VAL A 489 5.12 -16.62 -8.13
N HIS A 490 5.99 -15.63 -8.28
CA HIS A 490 5.59 -14.27 -8.61
C HIS A 490 6.72 -13.53 -9.35
N ALA A 491 6.38 -12.64 -10.29
CA ALA A 491 7.29 -11.69 -10.91
C ALA A 491 6.55 -10.46 -11.45
N ASN A 492 7.19 -9.29 -11.41
CA ASN A 492 6.71 -8.06 -12.06
C ASN A 492 7.65 -7.71 -13.21
N ALA A 493 7.44 -8.31 -14.38
CA ALA A 493 8.27 -8.01 -15.53
C ALA A 493 7.81 -6.70 -16.19
N LYS A 494 8.76 -5.82 -16.52
CA LYS A 494 8.49 -4.64 -17.33
C LYS A 494 9.58 -4.45 -18.39
N PRO A 495 9.24 -3.94 -19.59
CA PRO A 495 10.24 -3.56 -20.57
C PRO A 495 10.96 -2.31 -20.09
N SER A 496 12.26 -2.23 -20.33
CA SER A 496 13.04 -1.04 -20.00
C SER A 496 13.63 -0.40 -21.26
N SER A 497 13.62 0.93 -21.24
CA SER A 497 14.25 1.81 -22.21
C SER A 497 15.75 1.91 -21.94
N THR A 498 16.51 2.24 -22.97
CA THR A 498 17.95 2.53 -22.92
C THR A 498 18.25 3.88 -23.55
N LEU A 499 17.28 4.81 -23.47
CA LEU A 499 17.42 6.12 -24.07
C LEU A 499 18.47 6.92 -23.31
N THR A 500 19.37 7.52 -24.06
CA THR A 500 20.39 8.45 -23.61
C THR A 500 20.25 9.72 -24.43
N GLU A 501 21.02 10.76 -24.12
CA GLU A 501 20.87 12.04 -24.79
C GLU A 501 22.20 12.70 -25.16
N GLU A 502 22.16 13.48 -26.24
CA GLU A 502 23.24 14.36 -26.65
C GLU A 502 22.69 15.79 -26.85
N LEU A 503 23.26 16.76 -26.11
CA LEU A 503 22.95 18.18 -26.30
C LEU A 503 23.88 18.78 -27.35
N THR A 504 23.30 19.23 -28.47
CA THR A 504 23.99 19.93 -29.55
C THR A 504 23.61 21.41 -29.57
N PRO A 505 24.54 22.36 -29.39
CA PRO A 505 24.27 23.79 -29.58
C PRO A 505 23.83 24.10 -31.01
N SER A 506 22.74 24.84 -31.19
CA SER A 506 22.14 25.15 -32.50
C SER A 506 22.18 26.65 -32.85
N GLY A 507 22.61 27.51 -31.92
CA GLY A 507 22.68 28.95 -32.08
C GLY A 507 23.15 29.66 -30.80
N ASP A 508 23.02 30.98 -30.77
CA ASP A 508 23.25 31.77 -29.55
C ASP A 508 22.10 31.52 -28.58
N ASN A 509 22.40 30.96 -27.40
CA ASN A 509 21.43 30.60 -26.36
C ASN A 509 20.39 29.54 -26.75
N THR A 510 20.61 28.77 -27.82
CA THR A 510 19.74 27.66 -28.23
C THR A 510 20.53 26.36 -28.38
N GLY A 511 19.87 25.23 -28.10
CA GLY A 511 20.41 23.90 -28.32
C GLY A 511 19.30 22.91 -28.62
N VAL A 512 19.70 21.73 -29.09
CA VAL A 512 18.80 20.60 -29.35
C VAL A 512 19.35 19.40 -28.61
N ILE A 513 18.55 18.82 -27.73
CA ILE A 513 18.82 17.52 -27.14
C ILE A 513 18.27 16.47 -28.10
N THR A 514 19.12 15.56 -28.56
CA THR A 514 18.69 14.41 -29.36
C THR A 514 18.78 13.15 -28.51
N LEU A 515 17.70 12.38 -28.44
CA LEU A 515 17.69 11.10 -27.76
C LEU A 515 18.21 9.99 -28.68
N ASP A 516 19.09 9.15 -28.16
CA ASP A 516 19.65 7.97 -28.85
C ASP A 516 19.39 6.71 -28.03
N GLY A 517 19.20 5.59 -28.71
CA GLY A 517 18.94 4.29 -28.09
C GLY A 517 17.48 3.85 -28.21
N ARG A 518 17.09 2.83 -27.44
CA ARG A 518 15.80 2.17 -27.63
C ARG A 518 14.79 2.61 -26.57
N GLY A 519 13.74 3.30 -27.00
CA GLY A 519 12.53 3.52 -26.20
C GLY A 519 11.65 2.28 -26.04
N VAL A 520 10.63 2.38 -25.19
CA VAL A 520 9.59 1.38 -24.98
C VAL A 520 8.31 1.83 -25.68
N ALA A 521 7.68 0.93 -26.43
CA ALA A 521 6.44 1.20 -27.16
C ALA A 521 5.58 -0.08 -27.24
N ASN A 522 5.19 -0.57 -26.08
CA ASN A 522 4.52 -1.85 -25.91
C ASN A 522 3.02 -1.65 -25.71
N GLY A 523 2.26 -1.69 -26.80
CA GLY A 523 0.81 -1.46 -26.78
C GLY A 523 0.44 -0.24 -27.61
N GLU A 524 -0.77 0.25 -27.43
CA GLU A 524 -1.17 1.56 -27.95
C GLU A 524 -0.51 2.66 -27.10
N ALA A 525 0.14 3.64 -27.73
CA ALA A 525 0.87 4.68 -27.02
C ALA A 525 -0.06 5.44 -26.06
N GLY A 526 0.30 5.47 -24.77
CA GLY A 526 -0.51 6.10 -23.73
C GLY A 526 -1.77 5.33 -23.33
N GLY A 527 -1.94 4.09 -23.78
CA GLY A 527 -3.03 3.21 -23.34
C GLY A 527 -2.78 2.66 -21.92
N GLU A 528 -3.86 2.37 -21.19
CA GLU A 528 -3.84 1.94 -19.79
C GLU A 528 -3.00 0.68 -19.53
N GLU A 529 -2.99 -0.28 -20.46
CA GLU A 529 -2.19 -1.51 -20.38
C GLU A 529 -0.88 -1.45 -21.19
N SER A 530 -0.50 -0.26 -21.63
CA SER A 530 0.73 -0.04 -22.40
C SER A 530 1.92 0.28 -21.50
N TYR A 531 3.12 -0.04 -22.00
CA TYR A 531 4.33 0.63 -21.56
C TYR A 531 4.78 1.56 -22.68
N THR A 532 4.97 2.84 -22.39
CA THR A 532 5.37 3.84 -23.40
C THR A 532 6.40 4.78 -22.79
N SER A 533 7.61 4.81 -23.35
CA SER A 533 8.66 5.73 -22.93
C SER A 533 8.19 7.17 -23.06
N THR A 534 8.39 7.94 -21.99
CA THR A 534 8.24 9.39 -22.01
C THR A 534 9.47 10.06 -21.42
N VAL A 535 9.69 11.31 -21.84
CA VAL A 535 10.75 12.19 -21.33
C VAL A 535 10.13 13.50 -20.85
N SER A 536 10.64 14.00 -19.73
CA SER A 536 10.34 15.34 -19.21
C SER A 536 11.64 16.10 -18.96
N ALA A 537 11.68 17.39 -19.29
CA ALA A 537 12.87 18.22 -19.17
C ALA A 537 12.68 19.40 -18.21
N PHE A 538 13.67 19.63 -17.36
CA PHE A 538 13.63 20.60 -16.27
C PHE A 538 14.94 21.39 -16.15
N SER A 539 14.86 22.59 -15.59
CA SER A 539 16.04 23.32 -15.12
C SER A 539 16.54 22.67 -13.84
N LEU A 540 17.74 22.08 -13.85
CA LEU A 540 18.36 21.51 -12.66
C LEU A 540 18.83 22.65 -11.74
N LEU A 541 18.25 22.72 -10.54
CA LEU A 541 18.57 23.74 -9.53
C LEU A 541 19.04 23.13 -8.20
N GLY A 542 18.83 21.84 -7.95
CA GLY A 542 19.28 21.18 -6.74
C GLY A 542 19.99 19.87 -7.02
N THR A 543 21.09 19.62 -6.30
CA THR A 543 21.73 18.30 -6.22
C THR A 543 22.03 18.00 -4.77
N SER A 544 21.67 16.80 -4.29
CA SER A 544 21.96 16.34 -2.94
C SER A 544 22.82 15.07 -2.99
N PRO A 545 23.88 14.96 -2.17
CA PRO A 545 24.73 13.77 -2.12
C PRO A 545 24.01 12.58 -1.47
N GLU A 546 24.38 11.36 -1.84
CA GLU A 546 23.81 10.16 -1.21
C GLU A 546 24.20 10.09 0.27
N LEU A 547 23.20 9.93 1.12
CA LEU A 547 23.35 9.76 2.56
C LEU A 547 23.84 8.34 2.90
N PRO A 548 24.74 8.19 3.88
CA PRO A 548 25.05 6.88 4.44
C PRO A 548 23.85 6.32 5.22
N VAL A 549 23.84 5.01 5.48
CA VAL A 549 22.88 4.41 6.43
C VAL A 549 23.44 4.56 7.85
N CYS A 550 22.59 4.93 8.80
CA CYS A 550 23.02 5.15 10.18
C CYS A 550 23.60 3.85 10.80
N GLY A 551 24.81 3.93 11.39
CA GLY A 551 25.48 2.81 12.06
C GLY A 551 26.31 1.87 11.16
N ASP A 552 26.30 2.05 9.84
CA ASP A 552 27.09 1.24 8.89
C ASP A 552 28.59 1.61 8.82
N ASP A 553 29.03 2.63 9.56
CA ASP A 553 30.42 3.06 9.66
C ASP A 553 31.24 2.28 10.71
N GLY A 554 30.64 1.28 11.35
CA GLY A 554 31.28 0.43 12.35
C GLY A 554 31.48 1.12 13.71
N GLY A 555 30.84 2.28 13.92
CA GLY A 555 30.67 2.93 15.22
C GLY A 555 29.44 2.43 15.98
N GLU A 556 29.30 2.80 17.26
CA GLU A 556 28.01 2.60 17.94
C GLU A 556 26.96 3.53 17.32
N PRO A 557 25.70 3.10 17.14
CA PRO A 557 24.63 3.94 16.62
C PRO A 557 24.48 5.19 17.49
N GLU A 558 24.72 6.37 16.95
CA GLU A 558 24.52 7.63 17.67
C GLU A 558 23.00 7.91 17.77
N PRO A 559 22.41 7.94 18.98
CA PRO A 559 20.96 8.09 19.17
C PRO A 559 20.43 9.50 18.87
N THR A 560 21.25 10.36 18.25
CA THR A 560 20.94 11.77 17.95
C THR A 560 21.19 12.14 16.50
N ALA A 561 21.24 11.18 15.57
CA ALA A 561 21.36 11.51 14.14
C ALA A 561 20.24 12.48 13.76
N THR A 562 20.62 13.69 13.35
CA THR A 562 19.68 14.70 12.90
C THR A 562 19.27 14.41 11.45
N ALA A 563 18.06 14.81 11.06
CA ALA A 563 17.61 14.72 9.68
C ALA A 563 18.66 15.33 8.72
N GLY A 564 19.03 14.59 7.67
CA GLY A 564 20.06 14.99 6.70
C GLY A 564 21.50 14.51 6.99
N ASP A 565 21.76 13.77 8.08
CA ASP A 565 23.10 13.20 8.34
C ASP A 565 23.27 11.76 7.83
N CYS A 566 22.21 10.95 7.92
CA CYS A 566 22.15 9.56 7.45
C CYS A 566 20.69 9.11 7.26
N ALA A 567 20.47 8.09 6.43
CA ALA A 567 19.19 7.40 6.32
C ALA A 567 19.06 6.34 7.43
N ALA A 568 17.90 6.21 8.08
CA ALA A 568 17.74 5.28 9.20
C ALA A 568 17.81 3.82 8.74
N THR A 569 17.36 3.54 7.51
CA THR A 569 17.42 2.21 6.89
C THR A 569 17.89 2.27 5.44
N ALA A 570 18.21 1.10 4.86
CA ALA A 570 18.59 1.02 3.45
C ALA A 570 17.42 1.41 2.53
N ILE A 571 16.19 1.06 2.92
CA ILE A 571 14.98 1.47 2.21
C ILE A 571 14.79 2.99 2.25
N GLU A 572 15.16 3.69 3.32
CA GLU A 572 15.02 5.15 3.37
C GLU A 572 15.87 5.91 2.35
N LYS A 573 16.83 5.25 1.68
CA LYS A 573 17.49 5.80 0.48
C LYS A 573 16.52 6.09 -0.66
N SER A 574 15.31 5.51 -0.64
CA SER A 574 14.27 5.90 -1.57
C SER A 574 13.75 7.32 -1.34
N TYR A 575 14.01 7.90 -0.17
CA TYR A 575 13.62 9.27 0.20
C TYR A 575 14.81 10.24 0.21
N ASP A 576 16.03 9.72 0.15
CA ASP A 576 17.25 10.50 0.03
C ASP A 576 17.27 11.24 -1.32
N LEU A 577 17.30 12.57 -1.28
CA LEU A 577 17.16 13.38 -2.48
C LEU A 577 18.45 13.28 -3.29
N ALA A 578 18.32 13.25 -4.61
CA ALA A 578 19.46 13.27 -5.52
C ALA A 578 19.47 14.55 -6.36
N ASN A 579 18.34 14.89 -6.98
CA ASN A 579 18.25 16.01 -7.92
C ASN A 579 16.89 16.69 -7.81
N VAL A 580 16.88 18.02 -7.93
CA VAL A 580 15.66 18.84 -7.98
C VAL A 580 15.67 19.70 -9.22
N GLY A 581 14.65 19.50 -10.06
CA GLY A 581 14.41 20.25 -11.28
C GLY A 581 13.11 21.03 -11.23
N VAL A 582 13.04 22.15 -11.94
CA VAL A 582 11.81 22.93 -12.08
C VAL A 582 11.60 23.39 -13.53
N THR A 583 10.35 23.38 -13.99
CA THR A 583 9.94 24.01 -15.25
C THR A 583 8.52 24.57 -15.15
N SER A 584 8.11 25.36 -16.14
CA SER A 584 6.82 26.03 -16.22
C SER A 584 6.48 26.25 -17.70
N ASP A 585 5.22 26.08 -18.04
CA ASP A 585 4.67 26.39 -19.37
C ASP A 585 3.96 27.76 -19.42
N ALA A 586 4.06 28.57 -18.36
CA ALA A 586 3.51 29.94 -18.31
C ALA A 586 4.06 30.87 -19.40
N GLY A 587 5.27 30.62 -19.88
CA GLY A 587 5.83 31.35 -21.02
C GLY A 587 5.16 31.02 -22.37
N LEU A 588 4.50 29.86 -22.47
CA LEU A 588 3.84 29.37 -23.68
C LEU A 588 2.32 29.64 -23.67
N TYR A 589 1.64 29.34 -22.55
CA TYR A 589 0.18 29.38 -22.48
C TYR A 589 -0.38 30.57 -21.67
N GLY A 590 0.44 31.30 -20.94
CA GLY A 590 -0.02 32.36 -20.04
C GLY A 590 -0.61 31.81 -18.73
N GLU A 591 -0.81 32.68 -17.75
CA GLU A 591 -0.94 32.29 -16.33
C GLU A 591 -2.16 31.46 -15.99
N ASP A 592 -3.30 31.76 -16.61
CA ASP A 592 -4.58 31.13 -16.29
C ASP A 592 -4.65 29.65 -16.73
N ASP A 593 -3.83 29.26 -17.71
CA ASP A 593 -3.86 27.93 -18.35
C ASP A 593 -2.55 27.14 -18.15
N SER A 594 -1.68 27.59 -17.24
CA SER A 594 -0.32 27.05 -17.06
C SER A 594 -0.10 26.33 -15.74
N TYR A 595 0.92 25.47 -15.75
CA TYR A 595 1.35 24.63 -14.66
C TYR A 595 2.82 24.87 -14.31
N LEU A 596 3.10 24.69 -13.02
CA LEU A 596 4.44 24.64 -12.46
C LEU A 596 4.77 23.19 -12.16
N TYR A 597 5.96 22.76 -12.56
CA TYR A 597 6.39 21.37 -12.47
C TYR A 597 7.69 21.29 -11.66
N PHE A 598 7.70 20.49 -10.60
CA PHE A 598 8.89 20.19 -9.82
C PHE A 598 9.25 18.71 -9.94
N ALA A 599 10.39 18.41 -10.56
CA ALA A 599 10.93 17.06 -10.60
C ALA A 599 11.82 16.81 -9.39
N ILE A 600 11.60 15.70 -8.70
CA ILE A 600 12.40 15.25 -7.56
C ILE A 600 12.92 13.86 -7.90
N GLY A 601 14.24 13.73 -8.00
CA GLY A 601 14.94 12.46 -8.13
C GLY A 601 15.53 12.03 -6.79
N THR A 602 15.60 10.72 -6.55
CA THR A 602 16.09 10.08 -5.31
C THR A 602 17.22 9.10 -5.62
N HIS A 603 18.04 8.77 -4.62
CA HIS A 603 19.19 7.85 -4.79
C HIS A 603 18.78 6.37 -4.91
N ALA A 604 17.55 6.02 -4.52
CA ALA A 604 16.98 4.69 -4.73
C ALA A 604 15.51 4.76 -5.21
N PRO A 605 14.99 3.71 -5.87
CA PRO A 605 13.58 3.64 -6.27
C PRO A 605 12.61 3.71 -5.10
N LEU A 606 11.48 4.38 -5.31
CA LEU A 606 10.40 4.58 -4.33
C LEU A 606 9.78 3.27 -3.87
N VAL A 607 9.64 3.09 -2.55
CA VAL A 607 9.05 1.87 -1.98
C VAL A 607 7.54 1.99 -1.73
N SER A 608 7.06 3.17 -1.32
CA SER A 608 5.65 3.45 -1.02
C SER A 608 5.35 4.92 -1.35
N HIS A 609 4.08 5.26 -1.51
CA HIS A 609 3.58 6.64 -1.65
C HIS A 609 2.70 7.06 -0.47
N VAL A 610 2.43 6.14 0.45
CA VAL A 610 1.47 6.32 1.54
C VAL A 610 2.15 6.79 2.83
N GLN A 611 3.33 6.24 3.13
CA GLN A 611 4.12 6.56 4.33
C GLN A 611 5.24 7.58 4.04
N THR A 612 5.09 8.32 2.95
CA THR A 612 6.18 9.06 2.33
C THR A 612 5.65 10.39 1.86
N GLN A 613 6.35 11.46 2.18
CA GLN A 613 5.96 12.79 1.78
C GLN A 613 7.14 13.54 1.19
N TYR A 614 6.93 14.08 0.00
CA TYR A 614 7.80 15.10 -0.58
C TYR A 614 7.08 16.43 -0.53
N SER A 615 7.77 17.44 -0.01
CA SER A 615 7.25 18.79 0.14
C SER A 615 8.14 19.80 -0.58
N VAL A 616 7.52 20.68 -1.36
CA VAL A 616 8.17 21.85 -1.98
C VAL A 616 7.67 23.11 -1.28
N TYR A 617 8.55 23.80 -0.57
CA TYR A 617 8.26 25.04 0.12
C TYR A 617 8.64 26.22 -0.76
N ILE A 618 7.69 27.11 -1.05
CA ILE A 618 7.84 28.20 -2.01
C ILE A 618 7.65 29.56 -1.32
N ASP A 619 8.66 30.42 -1.39
CA ASP A 619 8.61 31.85 -1.03
C ASP A 619 8.31 32.68 -2.28
N GLY A 620 7.05 33.05 -2.45
CA GLY A 620 6.56 33.81 -3.59
C GLY A 620 6.76 35.31 -3.46
N ASN A 621 6.95 35.83 -2.24
CA ASN A 621 7.06 37.26 -1.98
C ASN A 621 8.53 37.73 -1.75
N SER A 622 9.47 36.80 -1.67
CA SER A 622 10.90 36.99 -1.43
C SER A 622 11.26 37.58 -0.06
N ASP A 623 10.49 37.30 0.99
CA ASP A 623 10.77 37.72 2.38
C ASP A 623 11.62 36.71 3.17
N GLY A 624 11.99 35.59 2.55
CA GLY A 624 12.76 34.51 3.16
C GLY A 624 11.92 33.49 3.93
N LYS A 625 10.59 33.61 3.92
CA LYS A 625 9.66 32.63 4.45
C LYS A 625 8.83 32.04 3.34
N TRP A 626 8.59 30.74 3.40
CA TRP A 626 7.71 30.12 2.44
C TRP A 626 6.27 30.59 2.66
N ASP A 627 5.59 30.87 1.56
CA ASP A 627 4.17 31.25 1.47
C ASP A 627 3.30 30.02 1.20
N TYR A 628 3.83 29.07 0.42
CA TYR A 628 3.12 27.88 -0.05
C TYR A 628 3.94 26.61 0.19
N GLN A 629 3.23 25.52 0.48
CA GLN A 629 3.77 24.17 0.49
C GLN A 629 2.98 23.34 -0.52
N LEU A 630 3.67 22.80 -1.53
CA LEU A 630 3.13 21.68 -2.31
C LEU A 630 3.55 20.40 -1.60
N LEU A 631 2.64 19.45 -1.43
CA LEU A 631 2.96 18.18 -0.77
C LEU A 631 2.31 16.99 -1.50
N THR A 632 3.00 15.85 -1.50
CA THR A 632 2.45 14.58 -2.00
C THR A 632 1.53 13.96 -0.97
N THR A 633 0.38 13.48 -1.41
CA THR A 633 -0.60 12.73 -0.59
C THR A 633 -1.35 11.73 -1.47
N TYR A 634 -2.47 11.18 -1.00
CA TYR A 634 -3.30 10.21 -1.70
C TYR A 634 -4.78 10.44 -1.38
N PHE A 635 -5.66 9.97 -2.26
CA PHE A 635 -7.07 9.82 -1.90
C PHE A 635 -7.24 8.68 -0.90
N THR A 636 -8.28 8.78 -0.08
CA THR A 636 -8.72 7.72 0.83
C THR A 636 -10.07 7.17 0.39
N ASP A 637 -10.28 5.88 0.62
CA ASP A 637 -11.58 5.23 0.53
C ASP A 637 -11.99 4.82 1.96
N GLY A 638 -12.87 5.59 2.57
CA GLY A 638 -13.10 5.55 4.02
C GLY A 638 -11.83 5.91 4.80
N ALA A 639 -11.31 4.97 5.58
CA ALA A 639 -10.07 5.15 6.36
C ALA A 639 -8.81 4.67 5.61
N ASP A 640 -8.96 3.99 4.47
CA ASP A 640 -7.85 3.31 3.80
C ASP A 640 -7.23 4.16 2.67
N PRO A 641 -5.89 4.24 2.62
CA PRO A 641 -5.17 4.85 1.49
C PRO A 641 -5.45 4.15 0.16
N THR A 642 -5.52 4.92 -0.93
CA THR A 642 -5.68 4.40 -2.30
C THR A 642 -4.36 4.43 -3.09
N ASP A 643 -4.32 3.73 -4.22
CA ASP A 643 -3.25 3.82 -5.21
C ASP A 643 -3.40 5.00 -6.17
N VAL A 644 -4.04 6.09 -5.71
CA VAL A 644 -4.19 7.33 -6.45
C VAL A 644 -3.41 8.44 -5.73
N PRO A 645 -2.08 8.50 -5.92
CA PRO A 645 -1.27 9.55 -5.34
C PRO A 645 -1.51 10.89 -6.05
N VAL A 646 -1.58 11.94 -5.26
CA VAL A 646 -1.93 13.30 -5.68
C VAL A 646 -0.99 14.33 -5.06
N VAL A 647 -1.05 15.54 -5.59
CA VAL A 647 -0.39 16.73 -5.06
C VAL A 647 -1.47 17.74 -4.69
N ILE A 648 -1.30 18.30 -3.50
CA ILE A 648 -2.11 19.42 -3.02
C ILE A 648 -1.17 20.56 -2.64
N ALA A 649 -1.72 21.77 -2.59
CA ALA A 649 -1.02 22.93 -2.06
C ALA A 649 -1.72 23.48 -0.82
N ALA A 650 -0.95 23.94 0.15
CA ALA A 650 -1.43 24.65 1.32
C ALA A 650 -0.66 25.95 1.52
N ASP A 651 -1.30 26.93 2.15
CA ASP A 651 -0.61 28.11 2.66
C ASP A 651 0.08 27.83 4.00
N ARG A 652 0.79 28.84 4.51
CA ARG A 652 1.52 28.74 5.78
C ARG A 652 0.64 28.54 7.02
N ASP A 653 -0.64 28.87 6.93
CA ASP A 653 -1.61 28.65 8.00
C ASP A 653 -2.25 27.25 7.92
N GLY A 654 -1.89 26.45 6.90
CA GLY A 654 -2.40 25.10 6.66
C GLY A 654 -3.72 25.07 5.89
N ASN A 655 -4.17 26.19 5.32
CA ASN A 655 -5.35 26.22 4.48
C ASN A 655 -5.00 25.66 3.10
N LEU A 656 -5.78 24.69 2.63
CA LEU A 656 -5.65 24.16 1.28
C LEU A 656 -5.95 25.25 0.24
N LEU A 657 -5.26 25.18 -0.90
CA LEU A 657 -5.35 26.18 -1.96
C LEU A 657 -6.14 25.67 -3.17
N PRO A 658 -6.96 26.54 -3.81
CA PRO A 658 -7.26 27.92 -3.40
C PRO A 658 -8.15 28.00 -2.14
N SER A 659 -7.86 28.95 -1.23
CA SER A 659 -8.43 28.98 0.13
C SER A 659 -9.91 29.36 0.24
N ASN A 660 -10.55 29.80 -0.85
CA ASN A 660 -11.93 30.29 -0.86
C ASN A 660 -12.86 29.47 -1.78
N GLU A 661 -12.34 28.37 -2.34
CA GLU A 661 -13.03 27.50 -3.28
C GLU A 661 -12.68 26.04 -2.95
N GLU A 662 -13.18 25.09 -3.74
CA GLU A 662 -12.75 23.69 -3.61
C GLU A 662 -11.24 23.59 -3.88
N PRO A 663 -10.46 22.95 -3.00
CA PRO A 663 -9.03 22.82 -3.19
C PRO A 663 -8.66 22.13 -4.50
N THR A 664 -7.61 22.64 -5.13
CA THR A 664 -7.07 22.03 -6.33
C THR A 664 -6.28 20.78 -5.95
N ILE A 665 -6.63 19.66 -6.59
CA ILE A 665 -5.95 18.38 -6.47
C ILE A 665 -5.45 17.96 -7.85
N THR A 666 -4.15 17.71 -7.97
CA THR A 666 -3.53 17.22 -9.22
C THR A 666 -2.93 15.84 -9.00
N PHE A 667 -2.80 15.05 -10.05
CA PHE A 667 -2.15 13.74 -9.93
C PHE A 667 -0.64 13.87 -9.77
N LEU A 668 -0.02 12.99 -8.97
CA LEU A 668 1.43 12.84 -8.95
C LEU A 668 1.89 12.38 -10.34
N ASN A 669 2.98 12.95 -10.86
CA ASN A 669 3.39 12.88 -12.27
C ASN A 669 2.35 13.45 -13.27
N GLY A 670 1.34 14.20 -12.81
CA GLY A 670 0.35 14.85 -13.69
C GLY A 670 -0.58 13.88 -14.42
N ALA A 671 -0.60 12.60 -14.07
CA ALA A 671 -1.47 11.60 -14.71
C ALA A 671 -2.02 10.56 -13.73
N PRO A 672 -3.29 10.13 -13.89
CA PRO A 672 -3.85 9.03 -13.10
C PRO A 672 -3.35 7.67 -13.63
N GLY A 673 -3.84 6.57 -13.06
CA GLY A 673 -3.44 5.20 -13.41
C GLY A 673 -3.69 4.75 -14.85
N SER A 674 -4.45 5.53 -15.63
CA SER A 674 -4.71 5.27 -17.04
C SER A 674 -3.49 5.53 -17.95
N LEU A 675 -2.47 6.24 -17.45
CA LEU A 675 -1.19 6.41 -18.11
C LEU A 675 -0.08 5.87 -17.22
N ASP A 676 0.71 4.95 -17.75
CA ASP A 676 1.89 4.46 -17.01
C ASP A 676 2.99 5.52 -16.99
N THR A 677 3.21 6.13 -15.84
CA THR A 677 4.38 6.98 -15.57
C THR A 677 5.45 6.22 -14.78
N ASN A 678 5.32 4.90 -14.69
CA ASN A 678 6.19 3.98 -13.94
C ASN A 678 6.28 4.32 -12.43
N LEU A 679 5.23 4.94 -11.88
CA LEU A 679 5.22 5.50 -10.52
C LEU A 679 5.43 4.47 -9.41
N LYS A 680 5.07 3.20 -9.66
CA LYS A 680 5.28 2.10 -8.70
C LYS A 680 6.70 1.52 -8.77
N ASP A 681 7.55 1.98 -9.68
CA ASP A 681 8.94 1.51 -9.84
C ASP A 681 9.84 2.58 -10.48
N THR A 682 9.90 3.74 -9.82
CA THR A 682 10.65 4.93 -10.25
C THR A 682 11.55 5.45 -9.13
N SER A 683 12.65 6.11 -9.48
CA SER A 683 13.47 6.94 -8.59
C SER A 683 13.28 8.44 -8.86
N ALA A 684 12.19 8.80 -9.53
CA ALA A 684 11.83 10.17 -9.82
C ALA A 684 10.32 10.38 -9.84
N ILE A 685 9.88 11.51 -9.28
CA ILE A 685 8.50 11.99 -9.34
C ILE A 685 8.47 13.43 -9.86
N THR A 686 7.33 13.82 -10.40
CA THR A 686 7.05 15.22 -10.74
C THR A 686 5.78 15.68 -10.04
N MET A 687 5.90 16.76 -9.27
CA MET A 687 4.76 17.47 -8.69
C MET A 687 4.31 18.54 -9.67
N VAL A 688 3.02 18.52 -10.02
CA VAL A 688 2.43 19.42 -11.02
C VAL A 688 1.34 20.23 -10.34
N PHE A 689 1.34 21.55 -10.47
CA PHE A 689 0.30 22.37 -9.85
C PHE A 689 -0.05 23.60 -10.69
N PRO A 690 -1.33 23.98 -10.79
CA PRO A 690 -1.73 25.17 -11.55
C PRO A 690 -1.08 26.42 -10.99
N VAL A 691 -0.62 27.25 -11.91
CA VAL A 691 0.08 28.49 -11.62
C VAL A 691 -0.89 29.53 -11.05
N ALA A 692 -2.13 29.56 -11.54
CA ALA A 692 -3.18 30.49 -11.12
C ALA A 692 -3.57 30.35 -9.63
N ASP A 693 -3.44 29.14 -9.08
CA ASP A 693 -3.80 28.85 -7.68
C ASP A 693 -2.71 29.26 -6.67
N LEU A 694 -1.59 29.82 -7.16
CA LEU A 694 -0.46 30.32 -6.38
C LEU A 694 -0.26 31.84 -6.58
N PRO A 695 -1.22 32.70 -6.20
CA PRO A 695 -1.30 34.09 -6.65
C PRO A 695 -0.15 35.00 -6.20
N ARG A 696 0.61 34.67 -5.15
CA ARG A 696 1.79 35.43 -4.71
C ARG A 696 2.97 35.28 -5.70
N LEU A 697 3.00 34.24 -6.52
CA LEU A 697 4.05 34.03 -7.52
C LEU A 697 4.02 35.06 -8.66
N PHE A 698 2.96 35.84 -8.81
CA PHE A 698 2.80 36.77 -9.95
C PHE A 698 2.54 38.21 -9.56
N ASN A 699 1.79 38.44 -8.48
CA ASN A 699 1.34 39.79 -8.13
C ASN A 699 2.46 40.68 -7.56
N LEU A 700 3.59 40.09 -7.14
CA LEU A 700 4.69 40.80 -6.48
C LEU A 700 6.03 40.63 -7.22
N ASN A 701 6.37 39.41 -7.61
CA ASN A 701 7.63 39.08 -8.31
C ASN A 701 7.50 37.71 -9.03
N PRO A 702 7.67 37.61 -10.36
CA PRO A 702 7.62 36.31 -11.07
C PRO A 702 8.77 35.37 -10.70
N ARG A 703 9.72 35.83 -9.86
CA ARG A 703 10.81 35.03 -9.33
C ARG A 703 10.56 34.69 -7.87
N PHE A 704 10.60 33.41 -7.54
CA PHE A 704 10.39 32.89 -6.20
C PHE A 704 11.62 32.10 -5.72
N GLY A 705 11.75 31.98 -4.39
CA GLY A 705 12.69 31.07 -3.74
C GLY A 705 11.98 29.76 -3.37
N PHE A 706 12.69 28.64 -3.38
CA PHE A 706 12.10 27.38 -2.90
C PHE A 706 13.13 26.40 -2.34
N GLY A 707 12.63 25.43 -1.59
CA GLY A 707 13.37 24.30 -1.04
C GLY A 707 12.51 23.03 -1.07
N VAL A 708 13.17 21.87 -0.98
CA VAL A 708 12.53 20.55 -0.99
C VAL A 708 12.90 19.80 0.27
N GLN A 709 11.92 19.13 0.88
CA GLN A 709 12.11 18.20 1.98
C GLN A 709 11.50 16.85 1.63
N SER A 710 12.18 15.78 2.02
CA SER A 710 11.61 14.43 2.06
C SER A 710 11.41 13.96 3.50
N VAL A 711 10.28 13.28 3.71
CA VAL A 711 9.89 12.68 4.97
C VAL A 711 9.53 11.22 4.70
N GLY A 712 10.21 10.31 5.39
CA GLY A 712 9.94 8.88 5.38
C GLY A 712 9.17 8.45 6.62
N TYR A 713 9.12 7.13 6.83
CA TYR A 713 8.38 6.52 7.93
C TYR A 713 8.94 6.91 9.32
N PHE A 714 10.25 7.11 9.44
CA PHE A 714 10.89 7.44 10.73
C PHE A 714 11.04 8.95 10.97
N GLY A 715 10.66 9.79 10.01
CA GLY A 715 10.76 11.25 10.11
C GLY A 715 11.38 11.90 8.88
N SER A 716 11.93 13.11 9.04
CA SER A 716 12.62 13.81 7.94
C SER A 716 13.90 13.07 7.56
N VAL A 717 14.06 12.79 6.27
CA VAL A 717 15.20 12.05 5.73
C VAL A 717 16.23 13.02 5.15
N ASP A 718 15.83 13.84 4.18
CA ASP A 718 16.72 14.78 3.51
C ASP A 718 16.04 16.14 3.25
N ASN A 719 16.87 17.19 3.13
CA ASN A 719 16.47 18.58 3.03
C ASN A 719 17.41 19.31 2.04
N LEU A 720 16.84 19.89 0.99
CA LEU A 720 17.59 20.65 -0.02
C LEU A 720 17.02 22.05 -0.18
N GLY A 721 17.73 23.05 0.35
CA GLY A 721 17.25 24.43 0.41
C GLY A 721 16.22 24.70 1.51
N THR A 722 15.99 23.73 2.39
CA THR A 722 15.19 23.84 3.61
C THR A 722 16.05 23.61 4.85
N THR A 723 15.52 23.98 6.02
CA THR A 723 16.05 23.66 7.34
C THR A 723 14.88 23.32 8.27
N VAL A 724 15.16 22.63 9.37
CA VAL A 724 14.18 22.45 10.44
C VAL A 724 14.46 23.49 11.53
N SER A 725 13.43 24.24 11.94
CA SER A 725 13.52 25.25 12.99
C SER A 725 13.63 24.61 14.39
N ALA A 726 13.95 25.41 15.41
CA ALA A 726 14.10 24.92 16.79
C ALA A 726 12.78 24.39 17.40
N ASP A 727 11.64 24.84 16.87
CA ASP A 727 10.29 24.37 17.19
C ASP A 727 9.83 23.20 16.31
N GLY A 728 10.72 22.66 15.45
CA GLY A 728 10.49 21.43 14.69
C GLY A 728 9.74 21.62 13.37
N PHE A 729 9.51 22.85 12.93
CA PHE A 729 8.81 23.14 11.68
C PHE A 729 9.79 23.36 10.52
N PRO A 730 9.44 22.94 9.30
CA PRO A 730 10.25 23.18 8.13
C PRO A 730 10.24 24.67 7.74
N GLU A 731 11.42 25.21 7.48
CA GLU A 731 11.65 26.57 7.00
C GLU A 731 12.57 26.56 5.80
N LEU A 732 12.61 27.67 5.07
CA LEU A 732 13.62 27.87 4.04
C LEU A 732 14.99 28.09 4.67
N ALA A 733 16.02 27.47 4.10
CA ALA A 733 17.39 27.75 4.48
C ALA A 733 17.85 29.12 3.97
N ASP A 734 18.97 29.63 4.50
CA ASP A 734 19.59 30.88 4.00
C ASP A 734 19.91 30.82 2.49
N GLN A 735 20.22 29.62 1.99
CA GLN A 735 20.41 29.36 0.57
C GLN A 735 19.26 28.52 0.03
N THR A 736 18.42 29.17 -0.78
CA THR A 736 17.33 28.53 -1.52
C THR A 736 17.62 28.46 -3.01
N MET A 737 17.01 27.48 -3.66
CA MET A 737 16.88 27.49 -5.11
C MET A 737 16.02 28.68 -5.53
N SER A 738 16.20 29.19 -6.74
CA SER A 738 15.30 30.23 -7.26
C SER A 738 15.00 30.07 -8.73
N TYR A 739 13.75 30.35 -9.08
CA TYR A 739 13.21 30.16 -10.41
C TYR A 739 12.32 31.33 -10.80
N ASN A 740 12.22 31.62 -12.09
CA ASN A 740 11.28 32.61 -12.63
C ASN A 740 10.24 31.91 -13.48
N VAL A 741 9.00 31.92 -13.01
CA VAL A 741 7.90 31.15 -13.61
C VAL A 741 7.48 31.68 -14.98
N ARG A 742 7.59 33.00 -15.22
CA ARG A 742 7.18 33.64 -16.48
C ARG A 742 8.31 33.69 -17.51
N ASN A 743 9.55 33.87 -17.05
CA ASN A 743 10.75 33.87 -17.89
C ASN A 743 11.75 32.83 -17.35
N PRO A 744 11.50 31.54 -17.60
CA PRO A 744 12.40 30.47 -17.17
C PRO A 744 13.82 30.67 -17.68
N SER A 745 14.81 30.22 -16.91
CA SER A 745 16.20 30.24 -17.39
C SER A 745 16.43 29.28 -18.55
N LEU A 746 15.76 28.13 -18.52
CA LEU A 746 15.70 27.17 -19.61
C LEU A 746 14.24 26.87 -19.92
N THR A 747 13.90 26.91 -21.20
CA THR A 747 12.63 26.42 -21.72
C THR A 747 12.88 25.21 -22.61
N PHE A 748 11.96 24.25 -22.54
CA PHE A 748 12.07 22.97 -23.24
C PHE A 748 10.80 22.71 -24.02
N SER A 749 10.94 22.43 -25.31
CA SER A 749 9.80 22.13 -26.17
C SER A 749 10.06 20.95 -27.10
N VAL A 750 8.98 20.26 -27.47
CA VAL A 750 8.97 19.22 -28.49
C VAL A 750 8.05 19.65 -29.62
N GLY A 751 8.43 19.37 -30.86
CA GLY A 751 7.72 19.85 -32.06
C GLY A 751 8.38 21.10 -32.66
N GLU A 752 7.86 21.58 -33.80
CA GLU A 752 8.43 22.72 -34.54
C GLU A 752 7.43 23.87 -34.64
N GLY A 753 7.93 25.11 -34.51
CA GLY A 753 7.15 26.32 -34.78
C GLY A 753 5.97 26.53 -33.83
N ASP A 754 4.80 26.82 -34.38
CA ASP A 754 3.58 27.10 -33.61
C ASP A 754 2.95 25.84 -32.97
N ASP A 755 3.41 24.64 -33.36
CA ASP A 755 2.95 23.34 -32.81
C ASP A 755 3.83 22.85 -31.63
N ALA A 756 4.80 23.67 -31.19
CA ALA A 756 5.69 23.34 -30.09
C ALA A 756 4.92 23.25 -28.76
N VAL A 757 5.08 22.12 -28.07
CA VAL A 757 4.48 21.87 -26.74
C VAL A 757 5.57 21.73 -25.68
N PRO A 758 5.27 21.95 -24.39
CA PRO A 758 6.22 21.70 -23.30
C PRO A 758 6.79 20.29 -23.38
N ALA A 759 8.09 20.15 -23.13
CA ALA A 759 8.74 18.85 -23.00
C ALA A 759 8.41 18.19 -21.64
N TYR A 760 7.14 17.85 -21.43
CA TYR A 760 6.64 17.16 -20.25
C TYR A 760 5.82 15.94 -20.65
N LEU A 761 6.20 14.77 -20.14
CA LEU A 761 5.66 13.46 -20.54
C LEU A 761 5.58 13.27 -22.07
N ALA A 762 6.53 13.88 -22.80
CA ALA A 762 6.58 13.75 -24.25
C ALA A 762 6.98 12.32 -24.61
N PHE A 763 6.23 11.67 -25.51
CA PHE A 763 6.59 10.34 -25.99
C PHE A 763 8.00 10.34 -26.58
N SER A 764 8.83 9.41 -26.12
CA SER A 764 10.25 9.38 -26.44
C SER A 764 10.68 8.06 -27.07
N GLY A 765 11.58 8.18 -28.04
CA GLY A 765 12.21 7.07 -28.74
C GLY A 765 13.50 7.52 -29.40
N ASP A 766 14.07 6.63 -30.21
CA ASP A 766 15.27 6.91 -30.98
C ASP A 766 15.05 8.12 -31.91
N GLY A 767 15.91 9.13 -31.82
CA GLY A 767 15.85 10.35 -32.61
C GLY A 767 14.81 11.38 -32.15
N THR A 768 14.14 11.19 -31.01
CA THR A 768 13.31 12.25 -30.41
C THR A 768 14.18 13.47 -30.10
N THR A 769 13.72 14.66 -30.50
CA THR A 769 14.43 15.92 -30.25
C THR A 769 13.68 16.81 -29.28
N ILE A 770 14.42 17.46 -28.37
CA ILE A 770 13.92 18.46 -27.44
C ILE A 770 14.69 19.76 -27.68
N ASP A 771 13.98 20.80 -28.07
CA ASP A 771 14.57 22.13 -28.22
C ASP A 771 14.77 22.76 -26.85
N VAL A 772 15.95 23.38 -26.67
CA VAL A 772 16.34 24.07 -25.44
C VAL A 772 16.62 25.52 -25.79
N THR A 773 15.92 26.45 -25.13
CA THR A 773 16.23 27.88 -25.21
C THR A 773 16.66 28.39 -23.85
N THR A 774 17.69 29.24 -23.82
CA THR A 774 18.26 29.80 -22.59
C THR A 774 18.01 31.30 -22.49
N ASP A 775 17.41 31.77 -21.40
CA ASP A 775 17.45 33.19 -21.03
C ASP A 775 18.63 33.43 -20.09
N LEU A 776 19.72 33.98 -20.62
CA LEU A 776 20.95 34.20 -19.86
C LEU A 776 20.76 35.14 -18.65
N SER A 777 19.82 36.09 -18.74
CA SER A 777 19.52 37.04 -17.66
C SER A 777 18.78 36.37 -16.50
N SER A 778 17.88 35.43 -16.82
CA SER A 778 17.18 34.62 -15.83
C SER A 778 18.11 33.54 -15.29
N TYR A 779 18.86 32.85 -16.16
CA TYR A 779 19.86 31.85 -15.79
C TYR A 779 20.89 32.41 -14.81
N THR A 780 21.44 33.60 -15.03
CA THR A 780 22.41 34.20 -14.09
C THR A 780 21.82 34.50 -12.71
N ARG A 781 20.51 34.78 -12.64
CA ARG A 781 19.79 35.08 -11.39
C ARG A 781 19.27 33.84 -10.67
N ASP A 782 19.04 32.75 -11.39
CA ASP A 782 18.67 31.47 -10.79
C ASP A 782 19.79 31.02 -9.84
N ARG A 783 19.37 30.58 -8.66
CA ARG A 783 20.24 30.03 -7.63
C ARG A 783 20.07 28.52 -7.64
N ALA A 784 21.19 27.83 -7.56
CA ALA A 784 21.22 26.39 -7.35
C ALA A 784 21.85 26.08 -5.99
N VAL A 785 21.47 24.94 -5.41
CA VAL A 785 21.94 24.44 -4.12
C VAL A 785 22.61 23.08 -4.32
N GLY A 786 23.73 22.85 -3.63
CA GLY A 786 24.49 21.59 -3.63
C GLY A 786 25.32 21.31 -4.89
N GLY A 787 24.87 21.75 -6.07
CA GLY A 787 25.55 21.53 -7.35
C GLY A 787 25.43 22.70 -8.35
N PRO A 788 26.09 22.59 -9.52
CA PRO A 788 25.92 23.56 -10.60
C PRO A 788 24.53 23.46 -11.25
N LYS A 789 24.06 24.56 -11.83
CA LYS A 789 22.86 24.56 -12.69
C LYS A 789 23.09 23.73 -13.95
N GLY A 790 22.02 23.17 -14.48
CA GLY A 790 22.05 22.39 -15.72
C GLY A 790 20.66 22.05 -16.22
N ILE A 791 20.60 21.01 -17.04
CA ILE A 791 19.36 20.38 -17.48
C ILE A 791 19.18 19.09 -16.69
N MET A 792 17.96 18.82 -16.25
CA MET A 792 17.55 17.53 -15.70
C MET A 792 16.55 16.91 -16.67
N LEU A 793 16.81 15.68 -17.12
CA LEU A 793 15.87 14.87 -17.88
C LEU A 793 15.34 13.74 -17.00
N VAL A 794 14.04 13.50 -17.06
CA VAL A 794 13.38 12.37 -16.41
C VAL A 794 12.84 11.44 -17.49
N HIS A 795 13.44 10.25 -17.59
CA HIS A 795 13.07 9.16 -18.51
C HIS A 795 12.25 8.12 -17.75
N THR A 796 10.92 8.14 -17.87
CA THR A 796 10.01 7.35 -17.01
C THR A 796 10.23 5.84 -17.08
N HIS A 797 10.67 5.33 -18.24
CA HIS A 797 10.80 3.88 -18.50
C HIS A 797 12.26 3.42 -18.69
N ASN A 798 13.25 4.28 -18.44
CA ASN A 798 14.63 3.79 -18.35
C ASN A 798 14.77 2.85 -17.14
N VAL A 799 15.82 2.02 -17.17
CA VAL A 799 16.16 1.14 -16.06
C VAL A 799 16.32 1.93 -14.77
N THR A 800 15.92 1.35 -13.64
CA THR A 800 16.03 1.99 -12.34
C THR A 800 17.48 2.40 -12.05
N GLY A 801 17.66 3.64 -11.58
CA GLY A 801 18.99 4.27 -11.42
C GLY A 801 19.48 5.07 -12.64
N ASP A 802 18.84 4.90 -13.80
CA ASP A 802 19.14 5.61 -15.07
C ASP A 802 17.93 6.41 -15.58
N GLN A 803 17.00 6.74 -14.66
CA GLN A 803 15.77 7.47 -14.97
C GLN A 803 15.93 8.98 -14.88
N VAL A 804 16.97 9.45 -14.19
CA VAL A 804 17.28 10.87 -14.04
C VAL A 804 18.67 11.14 -14.60
N HIS A 805 18.74 11.90 -15.68
CA HIS A 805 20.01 12.34 -16.24
C HIS A 805 20.21 13.83 -16.01
N THR A 806 21.45 14.23 -15.73
CA THR A 806 21.82 15.64 -15.58
C THR A 806 22.84 16.03 -16.64
N ILE A 807 22.58 17.14 -17.32
CA ILE A 807 23.42 17.64 -18.41
C ILE A 807 23.96 19.03 -18.03
N PRO A 808 25.28 19.22 -17.94
CA PRO A 808 25.85 20.54 -17.74
C PRO A 808 25.65 21.40 -19.00
N LEU A 809 25.33 22.68 -18.83
CA LEU A 809 25.23 23.58 -19.98
C LEU A 809 26.61 23.89 -20.59
N PRO A 810 26.81 23.70 -21.91
CA PRO A 810 28.06 24.03 -22.59
C PRO A 810 28.40 25.52 -22.47
N SER A 811 29.69 25.84 -22.49
CA SER A 811 30.18 27.24 -22.44
C SER A 811 29.66 28.14 -23.58
N GLY A 812 29.19 27.55 -24.69
CA GLY A 812 28.58 28.29 -25.82
C GLY A 812 27.11 28.69 -25.63
N ILE A 813 26.38 28.02 -24.74
CA ILE A 813 25.01 28.38 -24.32
C ILE A 813 25.05 29.35 -23.12
N ASN A 814 26.17 29.39 -22.41
CA ASN A 814 26.43 30.28 -21.26
C ASN A 814 26.88 31.71 -21.63
N GLY A 815 26.71 32.16 -22.88
CA GLY A 815 27.03 33.51 -23.38
C GLY A 815 28.11 34.26 -22.59
N THR A 816 29.37 34.16 -23.02
CA THR A 816 30.53 34.84 -22.41
C THR A 816 30.18 36.23 -21.85
N VAL A 817 30.02 36.35 -20.53
CA VAL A 817 29.92 37.65 -19.85
C VAL A 817 31.33 38.21 -19.79
N ILE A 818 31.69 39.03 -20.79
CA ILE A 818 32.86 39.91 -20.73
C ILE A 818 32.36 41.27 -20.23
N GLY A 819 32.70 41.62 -18.99
CA GLY A 819 32.61 42.99 -18.47
C GLY A 819 31.98 43.13 -17.10
#